data_AF-A0A6A6R6T1-F1
#
_entry.id   AF-A0A6A6R6T1-F1
#
_cell.length_a   1.000
_cell.length_b   1.000
_cell.length_c   1.000
_cell.angle_alpha   90.00
_cell.angle_beta   90.00
_cell.angle_gamma   90.00
#
_symmetry.space_group_name_H-M   'P 1'
#
loop_
_entity.id
_entity.type
_entity.pdbx_description
1 polymer ?
#
loop_
_entity_poly.entity_id
_entity_poly.type
_entity_poly.pdbx_seq_one_letter_code
_entity_poly.pdbx_strand_id
1 'polypeptide(L)'
;MASAADVAPGSGAHINVAGLAVVFLLAAPRSDSRLQDDDQQRPSLTPAPTLCSRAYCCSRQPLSNLERRHLSSTPLFHPASAHGNWARVAAHNEFILSANVTSSWRICSQESSLAGAESRTPSSSASSSARSRPVRIVRPRDSPAARHLFSAALLVLVLAIQLLAPRLPHEILSFFAASPEKHVWPATPPRATSPATPALVPSSPPVCAKVEQQLQFSGTFYTNTERSMALAEQAKRVAAEFEFPAEGVRAAVKEFIRELDEGLQKDGTEMSQIPTYVTAVPNGTEKGLYMAVDLGGTNFRVCSIQLHGNTTFSLTQSKVAIPRELMVAKTSKELFSFLAKQIEGFLKAHHSDHYAGTLRRRATISNVGGFKQEEIFNLGFTFSFPVHQIGINKGLLMRWTKGFDIQDAVGKDVCALLQTEIDELHLPVRVAALVNDTVGTLMARSYTSPGKTGTLLGAIFGTGTNGAYVEKLSKVSKLLNNKDAGDFDKSTGEMIVNTEWGSFDNSLRTLPNTSYDAALDKDSVNPGIQMFEKRVSGMFLGEILRLALVGLLKDPSVTLFRDDNSATNDVHSTTQIAESSPIWKQWGIDTSFLSICAGDSSAGLRITRQTLDKDYGINAVSAEDAEAVKLIANAVGKRAARLAAVAIGAIVIETGRLGTSKPSGTKTTEAKENLEPARGTVDEVTEDDVIDIGVDGSLVEFYPEFESYIREALREVPEIGVQGEKSVRIGIAKDGSGVGAALIALVAGSVEKPEKLGGYEMV
;
A
#
# COMPACT_ATOMS: atom_id res chain seq x y z
N MET A 1 12.12 48.04 -48.67
CA MET A 1 12.39 48.05 -50.13
C MET A 1 11.93 46.71 -50.70
N ALA A 2 11.67 46.64 -52.01
CA ALA A 2 10.76 45.64 -52.63
C ALA A 2 11.46 44.61 -53.54
N SER A 3 10.63 43.76 -54.19
CA SER A 3 10.94 42.66 -55.14
C SER A 3 11.30 41.31 -54.50
N ALA A 4 10.60 40.18 -54.66
CA ALA A 4 9.56 39.67 -55.60
C ALA A 4 10.04 39.05 -56.93
N ALA A 5 9.21 38.11 -57.43
CA ALA A 5 9.25 37.34 -58.70
C ALA A 5 10.15 36.06 -58.76
N ASP A 6 9.79 34.93 -59.40
CA ASP A 6 8.45 34.34 -59.73
C ASP A 6 8.59 32.89 -60.31
N VAL A 7 7.46 32.30 -60.76
CA VAL A 7 7.29 31.21 -61.76
C VAL A 7 7.15 29.74 -61.29
N ALA A 8 5.99 29.16 -61.62
CA ALA A 8 5.72 27.73 -61.87
C ALA A 8 5.19 27.55 -63.32
N PRO A 9 5.17 26.33 -63.91
CA PRO A 9 3.90 25.60 -64.04
C PRO A 9 4.00 24.04 -64.05
N GLY A 10 2.85 23.35 -64.14
CA GLY A 10 2.74 21.88 -64.34
C GLY A 10 2.87 21.44 -65.82
N SER A 11 2.38 20.28 -66.30
CA SER A 11 1.58 19.18 -65.71
C SER A 11 1.53 17.94 -66.64
N GLY A 12 1.15 16.75 -66.10
CA GLY A 12 0.60 15.59 -66.84
C GLY A 12 1.54 14.38 -67.10
N ALA A 13 1.05 13.16 -67.42
CA ALA A 13 -0.27 12.53 -67.24
C ALA A 13 -0.26 11.02 -67.66
N HIS A 14 -0.76 10.10 -66.79
CA HIS A 14 -1.23 8.70 -67.05
C HIS A 14 -0.26 7.69 -67.78
N ILE A 15 -0.34 6.35 -67.66
CA ILE A 15 -1.43 5.33 -67.61
C ILE A 15 -0.91 4.13 -66.76
N ASN A 16 -1.57 3.62 -65.70
CA ASN A 16 -2.67 2.60 -65.61
C ASN A 16 -2.26 1.17 -66.14
N VAL A 17 -2.57 -0.01 -65.56
CA VAL A 17 -3.83 -0.57 -65.00
C VAL A 17 -3.61 -1.82 -64.07
N ALA A 18 -4.50 -2.00 -63.08
CA ALA A 18 -4.96 -3.24 -62.36
C ALA A 18 -4.13 -3.97 -61.27
N GLY A 19 -4.85 -4.39 -60.20
CA GLY A 19 -4.34 -5.33 -59.18
C GLY A 19 -5.19 -5.53 -57.89
N LEU A 20 -6.50 -5.84 -58.00
CA LEU A 20 -7.45 -6.35 -56.99
C LEU A 20 -7.43 -5.87 -55.50
N ALA A 21 -8.61 -5.52 -54.98
CA ALA A 21 -8.89 -5.37 -53.55
C ALA A 21 -9.74 -6.53 -53.01
N VAL A 22 -9.53 -6.92 -51.75
CA VAL A 22 -10.47 -7.72 -50.93
C VAL A 22 -10.57 -7.09 -49.54
N VAL A 23 -11.80 -6.94 -49.05
CA VAL A 23 -12.15 -6.30 -47.78
C VAL A 23 -12.67 -7.35 -46.80
N PHE A 24 -12.36 -7.22 -45.51
CA PHE A 24 -13.18 -7.76 -44.43
C PHE A 24 -13.28 -6.79 -43.25
N LEU A 25 -14.50 -6.63 -42.72
CA LEU A 25 -14.83 -5.73 -41.60
C LEU A 25 -14.90 -6.49 -40.26
N LEU A 26 -14.48 -5.82 -39.18
CA LEU A 26 -15.13 -5.83 -37.85
C LEU A 26 -14.90 -4.43 -37.24
N ALA A 27 -15.91 -3.56 -37.18
CA ALA A 27 -16.97 -3.48 -36.16
C ALA A 27 -16.55 -2.66 -34.92
N ALA A 28 -17.04 -1.42 -34.85
CA ALA A 28 -16.99 -0.54 -33.68
C ALA A 28 -18.41 0.05 -33.44
N PRO A 29 -18.85 0.26 -32.19
CA PRO A 29 -20.19 0.75 -31.89
C PRO A 29 -20.29 2.27 -32.08
N ARG A 30 -21.42 2.73 -32.65
CA ARG A 30 -21.81 4.15 -32.69
C ARG A 30 -22.89 4.46 -31.67
N SER A 31 -22.82 5.69 -31.16
CA SER A 31 -23.87 6.44 -30.49
C SER A 31 -24.99 6.87 -31.45
N ASP A 32 -26.21 6.97 -30.94
CA ASP A 32 -27.28 7.85 -31.41
C ASP A 32 -28.25 8.09 -30.22
N SER A 33 -28.34 9.30 -29.67
CA SER A 33 -29.18 10.43 -30.13
C SER A 33 -30.67 10.31 -29.73
N ARG A 34 -31.17 11.31 -28.99
CA ARG A 34 -32.61 11.57 -28.81
C ARG A 34 -32.86 13.06 -29.00
N LEU A 35 -33.82 13.37 -29.85
CA LEU A 35 -34.36 14.71 -30.08
C LEU A 35 -35.57 14.97 -29.17
N GLN A 36 -35.92 16.25 -29.07
CA GLN A 36 -37.04 16.80 -28.32
C GLN A 36 -38.38 16.59 -29.05
N ASP A 37 -39.47 16.62 -28.30
CA ASP A 37 -40.74 17.23 -28.73
C ASP A 37 -41.47 17.78 -27.49
N ASP A 38 -41.95 19.01 -27.58
CA ASP A 38 -42.92 19.64 -26.67
C ASP A 38 -44.34 19.43 -27.26
N ASP A 39 -45.37 19.16 -26.44
CA ASP A 39 -46.44 20.16 -26.22
C ASP A 39 -47.50 19.79 -25.14
N GLN A 40 -48.00 20.84 -24.49
CA GLN A 40 -49.27 21.05 -23.76
C GLN A 40 -50.23 19.87 -23.39
N GLN A 41 -50.63 19.81 -22.12
CA GLN A 41 -51.88 20.45 -21.62
C GLN A 41 -52.03 20.39 -20.07
N ARG A 42 -52.77 21.36 -19.50
CA ARG A 42 -53.13 21.54 -18.07
C ARG A 42 -54.66 21.37 -17.93
N PRO A 43 -55.25 21.03 -16.76
CA PRO A 43 -55.33 22.01 -15.66
C PRO A 43 -55.32 21.50 -14.20
N SER A 44 -55.13 22.51 -13.34
CA SER A 44 -55.24 22.60 -11.87
C SER A 44 -56.20 21.68 -11.09
N LEU A 45 -55.82 21.39 -9.83
CA LEU A 45 -56.56 21.86 -8.64
C LEU A 45 -55.68 21.82 -7.37
N THR A 46 -55.68 22.91 -6.60
CA THR A 46 -55.18 22.99 -5.21
C THR A 46 -56.37 22.84 -4.24
N PRO A 47 -56.15 22.52 -2.94
CA PRO A 47 -55.80 23.57 -1.98
C PRO A 47 -54.74 23.17 -0.94
N ALA A 48 -54.16 24.20 -0.31
CA ALA A 48 -53.32 24.09 0.89
C ALA A 48 -54.18 24.44 2.15
N PRO A 49 -53.62 24.99 3.24
CA PRO A 49 -53.06 24.25 4.38
C PRO A 49 -53.86 24.51 5.68
N THR A 50 -53.44 23.91 6.80
CA THR A 50 -54.00 24.26 8.13
C THR A 50 -52.91 24.57 9.16
N LEU A 51 -53.03 25.74 9.79
CA LEU A 51 -52.24 26.21 10.92
C LEU A 51 -52.88 25.80 12.26
N CYS A 52 -52.05 25.53 13.27
CA CYS A 52 -52.24 25.94 14.67
C CYS A 52 -51.01 25.51 15.49
N SER A 53 -50.57 26.13 16.59
CA SER A 53 -50.62 27.49 17.14
C SER A 53 -50.16 27.37 18.61
N ARG A 54 -49.08 28.07 18.97
CA ARG A 54 -48.68 28.60 20.31
C ARG A 54 -49.39 28.09 21.60
N ALA A 55 -48.59 27.86 22.66
CA ALA A 55 -48.61 28.73 23.87
C ALA A 55 -47.48 28.46 24.90
N TYR A 56 -47.10 29.55 25.59
CA TYR A 56 -46.07 29.75 26.61
C TYR A 56 -46.35 29.15 28.02
N CYS A 57 -45.29 28.85 28.78
CA CYS A 57 -44.96 29.31 30.17
C CYS A 57 -43.67 28.60 30.65
N CYS A 58 -42.60 29.14 31.24
CA CYS A 58 -42.20 30.40 31.93
C CYS A 58 -41.99 30.23 33.47
N SER A 59 -40.84 30.74 33.98
CA SER A 59 -40.39 30.83 35.40
C SER A 59 -39.87 29.52 36.05
N ARG A 60 -38.93 29.51 37.01
CA ARG A 60 -38.08 30.58 37.64
C ARG A 60 -36.88 29.95 38.40
N GLN A 61 -35.82 30.74 38.65
CA GLN A 61 -34.78 30.45 39.67
C GLN A 61 -35.34 30.62 41.10
N PRO A 62 -34.56 30.24 42.14
CA PRO A 62 -34.07 31.29 43.05
C PRO A 62 -32.56 31.21 43.42
N LEU A 63 -32.06 32.35 43.91
CA LEU A 63 -30.71 32.59 44.44
C LEU A 63 -30.74 32.72 45.98
N SER A 64 -29.72 32.20 46.67
CA SER A 64 -29.04 32.78 47.85
C SER A 64 -27.78 31.94 48.16
N ASN A 65 -26.56 32.43 48.35
CA ASN A 65 -25.92 33.56 49.08
C ASN A 65 -25.44 33.21 50.52
N LEU A 66 -24.25 33.76 50.85
CA LEU A 66 -23.44 33.68 52.09
C LEU A 66 -22.65 32.36 52.34
N GLU A 67 -21.40 32.37 52.85
CA GLU A 67 -20.42 33.46 52.99
C GLU A 67 -18.95 32.96 53.12
N ARG A 68 -17.99 33.91 53.16
CA ARG A 68 -16.52 33.71 53.16
C ARG A 68 -15.93 33.24 54.49
N ARG A 69 -14.71 32.67 54.44
CA ARG A 69 -13.54 33.18 55.20
C ARG A 69 -12.18 32.72 54.64
N HIS A 70 -11.14 33.50 54.97
CA HIS A 70 -9.78 33.47 54.41
C HIS A 70 -8.79 32.57 55.19
N LEU A 71 -7.65 32.24 54.56
CA LEU A 71 -6.24 32.54 54.97
C LEU A 71 -5.31 31.64 54.12
N SER A 72 -4.65 32.10 53.05
CA SER A 72 -3.38 32.85 52.99
C SER A 72 -2.11 32.12 53.51
N SER A 73 -1.24 31.66 52.61
CA SER A 73 0.17 32.12 52.46
C SER A 73 1.00 31.20 51.55
N THR A 74 1.93 31.82 50.82
CA THR A 74 2.98 31.24 49.96
C THR A 74 4.35 31.57 50.59
N PRO A 75 5.51 31.31 49.93
CA PRO A 75 6.06 30.06 49.36
C PRO A 75 7.49 29.77 49.93
N LEU A 76 8.24 28.78 49.39
CA LEU A 76 9.64 28.93 48.87
C LEU A 76 10.48 27.63 48.73
N PHE A 77 11.46 27.70 47.81
CA PHE A 77 12.74 26.98 47.67
C PHE A 77 12.86 25.50 47.24
N HIS A 78 13.51 25.35 46.07
CA HIS A 78 14.43 24.28 45.60
C HIS A 78 15.84 24.45 46.26
N PRO A 79 16.88 23.59 46.02
CA PRO A 79 16.97 22.28 45.33
C PRO A 79 17.88 21.21 46.02
N ALA A 80 18.19 20.11 45.30
CA ALA A 80 19.52 19.45 45.20
C ALA A 80 19.80 18.06 45.86
N SER A 81 20.01 17.08 44.96
CA SER A 81 21.13 16.10 44.86
C SER A 81 21.53 15.08 45.96
N ALA A 82 21.56 13.81 45.50
CA ALA A 82 22.66 12.82 45.63
C ALA A 82 22.83 11.92 46.88
N HIS A 83 23.51 10.78 46.62
CA HIS A 83 23.82 9.61 47.48
C HIS A 83 22.63 8.69 47.80
N GLY A 84 22.80 7.35 47.88
CA GLY A 84 23.98 6.52 47.63
C GLY A 84 23.66 5.01 47.80
N ASN A 85 24.53 4.13 47.29
CA ASN A 85 24.41 2.67 47.44
C ASN A 85 24.40 2.22 48.92
N TRP A 86 23.92 1.00 49.20
CA TRP A 86 24.74 -0.16 49.64
C TRP A 86 23.84 -1.41 49.85
N ALA A 87 24.43 -2.59 50.02
CA ALA A 87 23.84 -3.88 49.63
C ALA A 87 23.60 -4.90 50.77
N ARG A 88 22.79 -5.93 50.45
CA ARG A 88 22.76 -7.32 50.98
C ARG A 88 22.61 -7.58 52.50
N VAL A 89 21.51 -8.27 52.85
CA VAL A 89 21.48 -9.40 53.81
C VAL A 89 20.77 -10.59 53.09
N ALA A 90 20.76 -11.84 53.63
CA ALA A 90 20.33 -13.06 52.92
C ALA A 90 19.68 -14.14 53.84
N ALA A 91 19.25 -15.26 53.21
CA ALA A 91 18.82 -16.56 53.79
C ALA A 91 17.39 -16.62 54.38
N HIS A 92 16.62 -17.72 54.35
CA HIS A 92 16.75 -19.12 53.86
C HIS A 92 15.47 -19.51 53.03
N ASN A 93 15.46 -20.39 51.99
CA ASN A 93 15.55 -21.87 51.93
C ASN A 93 14.55 -22.62 52.89
N GLU A 94 13.77 -23.65 52.52
CA GLU A 94 13.93 -24.73 51.51
C GLU A 94 12.61 -25.24 50.83
N PHE A 95 12.76 -25.79 49.59
CA PHE A 95 12.16 -27.00 48.93
C PHE A 95 10.73 -27.56 49.28
N ILE A 96 9.95 -28.23 48.41
CA ILE A 96 10.22 -29.29 47.37
C ILE A 96 9.25 -29.23 46.14
N LEU A 97 9.81 -29.48 44.93
CA LEU A 97 9.35 -30.13 43.65
C LEU A 97 7.84 -30.43 43.37
N SER A 98 7.33 -30.48 42.11
CA SER A 98 7.96 -30.98 40.87
C SER A 98 7.38 -30.45 39.52
N ALA A 99 8.28 -30.16 38.54
CA ALA A 99 8.36 -30.75 37.18
C ALA A 99 7.18 -30.60 36.17
N ASN A 100 7.32 -30.48 34.85
CA ASN A 100 8.44 -30.44 33.89
C ASN A 100 7.88 -29.99 32.51
N VAL A 101 8.60 -29.49 31.49
CA VAL A 101 9.97 -28.94 31.34
C VAL A 101 10.03 -28.11 30.02
N THR A 102 11.09 -27.33 29.78
CA THR A 102 11.42 -26.71 28.47
C THR A 102 12.85 -27.09 28.05
N SER A 103 13.17 -27.03 26.75
CA SER A 103 14.52 -27.38 26.24
C SER A 103 15.09 -26.32 25.30
N SER A 104 16.31 -25.87 25.60
CA SER A 104 17.15 -25.10 24.68
C SER A 104 18.64 -25.43 24.89
N TRP A 105 19.27 -25.83 23.79
CA TRP A 105 20.69 -25.69 23.44
C TRP A 105 21.79 -25.73 24.52
N ARG A 106 22.55 -26.83 24.54
CA ARG A 106 24.02 -26.86 24.32
C ARG A 106 24.57 -28.30 24.31
N ILE A 107 25.50 -28.58 23.38
CA ILE A 107 26.48 -29.66 23.52
C ILE A 107 27.87 -29.10 23.19
N CYS A 108 28.79 -29.28 24.14
CA CYS A 108 30.25 -29.38 23.95
C CYS A 108 30.56 -30.87 24.24
N SER A 109 31.60 -31.56 23.77
CA SER A 109 33.01 -31.21 23.60
C SER A 109 33.78 -32.53 23.30
N GLN A 110 34.98 -32.46 22.72
CA GLN A 110 36.20 -33.19 23.12
C GLN A 110 37.30 -32.86 22.08
N GLU A 111 38.30 -32.05 22.42
CA GLU A 111 39.52 -32.37 23.18
C GLU A 111 40.58 -33.18 22.41
N SER A 112 41.63 -32.50 21.98
CA SER A 112 42.98 -32.75 22.54
C SER A 112 43.97 -31.65 22.12
N SER A 113 44.96 -31.42 22.98
CA SER A 113 45.99 -30.41 22.86
C SER A 113 47.18 -30.87 22.02
N LEU A 114 47.93 -29.91 21.46
CA LEU A 114 49.39 -29.81 21.64
C LEU A 114 49.92 -28.48 21.06
N ALA A 115 51.07 -28.04 21.56
CA ALA A 115 51.66 -26.75 21.26
C ALA A 115 52.89 -26.85 20.34
N GLY A 116 53.22 -25.76 19.66
CA GLY A 116 54.63 -25.39 19.42
C GLY A 116 55.08 -25.17 17.97
N ALA A 117 56.14 -24.35 17.89
CA ALA A 117 57.12 -24.21 16.82
C ALA A 117 56.82 -23.33 15.59
N GLU A 118 57.72 -22.37 15.45
CA GLU A 118 57.83 -21.35 14.43
C GLU A 118 58.40 -21.84 13.09
N SER A 119 58.04 -21.11 12.03
CA SER A 119 58.95 -20.64 10.97
C SER A 119 59.30 -21.49 9.73
N ARG A 120 59.52 -20.74 8.64
CA ARG A 120 60.36 -21.01 7.44
C ARG A 120 59.83 -21.96 6.35
N THR A 121 59.43 -21.31 5.26
CA THR A 121 59.70 -21.67 3.85
C THR A 121 61.18 -22.08 3.62
N PRO A 122 61.57 -22.86 2.58
CA PRO A 122 61.15 -22.61 1.19
C PRO A 122 61.06 -23.78 0.18
N SER A 123 60.50 -23.45 -0.98
CA SER A 123 60.84 -23.93 -2.35
C SER A 123 61.29 -25.38 -2.60
N SER A 124 60.63 -26.07 -3.54
CA SER A 124 61.15 -26.27 -4.92
C SER A 124 60.47 -27.43 -5.65
N SER A 125 60.33 -27.21 -6.96
CA SER A 125 59.86 -28.11 -8.00
C SER A 125 60.63 -29.44 -8.13
N ALA A 126 59.90 -30.53 -8.41
CA ALA A 126 60.33 -31.52 -9.40
C ALA A 126 59.11 -32.25 -10.01
N SER A 127 59.19 -32.57 -11.29
CA SER A 127 58.16 -33.26 -12.07
C SER A 127 58.41 -34.77 -12.15
N SER A 128 57.33 -35.55 -12.22
CA SER A 128 57.36 -36.86 -12.91
C SER A 128 55.98 -37.20 -13.45
N SER A 129 55.94 -37.65 -14.70
CA SER A 129 54.71 -37.83 -15.47
C SER A 129 54.16 -39.26 -15.41
N ALA A 130 52.82 -39.39 -15.42
CA ALA A 130 52.14 -40.62 -15.78
C ALA A 130 51.03 -40.29 -16.79
N ARG A 131 51.07 -40.93 -17.97
CA ARG A 131 50.13 -40.70 -19.08
C ARG A 131 48.80 -41.43 -18.83
N SER A 132 47.68 -40.72 -19.00
CA SER A 132 46.40 -41.32 -19.38
C SER A 132 45.86 -40.65 -20.66
N ARG A 133 45.31 -41.46 -21.57
CA ARG A 133 44.86 -41.02 -22.90
C ARG A 133 43.52 -40.27 -22.79
N PRO A 134 43.29 -39.15 -23.49
CA PRO A 134 41.97 -38.54 -23.57
C PRO A 134 41.05 -39.36 -24.51
N VAL A 135 39.87 -39.73 -24.02
CA VAL A 135 38.78 -40.28 -24.84
C VAL A 135 38.17 -39.14 -25.65
N ARG A 136 38.18 -39.28 -26.98
CA ARG A 136 37.67 -38.26 -27.91
C ARG A 136 36.15 -38.36 -28.05
N ILE A 137 35.40 -37.75 -27.12
CA ILE A 137 33.94 -37.62 -27.26
C ILE A 137 33.66 -36.57 -28.35
N VAL A 138 33.17 -37.05 -29.51
CA VAL A 138 32.70 -36.19 -30.60
C VAL A 138 31.31 -35.67 -30.23
N ARG A 139 31.19 -34.38 -29.89
CA ARG A 139 29.90 -33.70 -29.84
C ARG A 139 29.39 -33.49 -31.27
N PRO A 140 28.12 -33.77 -31.61
CA PRO A 140 27.58 -33.47 -32.93
C PRO A 140 27.56 -31.95 -33.15
N ARG A 141 27.83 -31.51 -34.39
CA ARG A 141 27.64 -30.11 -34.79
C ARG A 141 26.15 -29.82 -34.87
N ASP A 142 25.66 -28.95 -33.99
CA ASP A 142 24.39 -28.26 -34.16
C ASP A 142 24.41 -27.48 -35.48
N SER A 143 23.66 -27.95 -36.49
CA SER A 143 23.41 -27.17 -37.71
C SER A 143 22.02 -26.53 -37.61
N PRO A 144 21.87 -25.23 -37.93
CA PRO A 144 20.56 -24.56 -37.84
C PRO A 144 19.51 -25.20 -38.76
N ALA A 145 19.94 -25.80 -39.89
CA ALA A 145 19.07 -26.54 -40.81
C ALA A 145 18.30 -27.70 -40.13
N ALA A 146 18.95 -28.44 -39.20
CA ALA A 146 18.30 -29.54 -38.50
C ALA A 146 17.16 -29.07 -37.58
N ARG A 147 17.33 -27.90 -36.93
CA ARG A 147 16.32 -27.30 -36.05
C ARG A 147 15.11 -26.80 -36.85
N HIS A 148 15.34 -26.17 -38.00
CA HIS A 148 14.24 -25.73 -38.88
C HIS A 148 13.46 -26.90 -39.49
N LEU A 149 14.13 -28.00 -39.89
CA LEU A 149 13.46 -29.21 -40.36
C LEU A 149 12.62 -29.87 -39.27
N PHE A 150 13.13 -29.94 -38.03
CA PHE A 150 12.36 -30.53 -36.91
C PHE A 150 11.13 -29.68 -36.55
N SER A 151 11.27 -28.36 -36.46
CA SER A 151 10.14 -27.46 -36.20
C SER A 151 9.11 -27.47 -37.34
N ALA A 152 9.54 -27.54 -38.60
CA ALA A 152 8.62 -27.66 -39.74
C ALA A 152 7.87 -29.00 -39.73
N ALA A 153 8.56 -30.11 -39.45
CA ALA A 153 7.93 -31.43 -39.32
C ALA A 153 6.92 -31.47 -38.17
N LEU A 154 7.24 -30.86 -37.02
CA LEU A 154 6.33 -30.75 -35.88
C LEU A 154 5.10 -29.91 -36.21
N LEU A 155 5.26 -28.78 -36.92
CA LEU A 155 4.15 -27.92 -37.33
C LEU A 155 3.22 -28.65 -38.32
N VAL A 156 3.79 -29.36 -39.30
CA VAL A 156 3.02 -30.19 -40.25
C VAL A 156 2.28 -31.32 -39.53
N LEU A 157 2.90 -31.96 -38.53
CA LEU A 157 2.27 -32.99 -37.72
C LEU A 157 1.08 -32.45 -36.90
N VAL A 158 1.24 -31.30 -36.24
CA VAL A 158 0.17 -30.63 -35.48
C VAL A 158 -0.99 -30.22 -36.39
N LEU A 159 -0.70 -29.65 -37.56
CA LEU A 159 -1.73 -29.28 -38.55
C LEU A 159 -2.44 -30.51 -39.12
N ALA A 160 -1.72 -31.60 -39.41
CA ALA A 160 -2.30 -32.86 -39.86
C ALA A 160 -3.22 -33.48 -38.79
N ILE A 161 -2.81 -33.46 -37.52
CA ILE A 161 -3.63 -33.93 -36.39
C ILE A 161 -4.89 -33.06 -36.27
N GLN A 162 -4.80 -31.74 -36.34
CA GLN A 162 -5.99 -30.86 -36.29
C GLN A 162 -6.96 -31.09 -37.46
N LEU A 163 -6.45 -31.40 -38.66
CA LEU A 163 -7.28 -31.66 -39.84
C LEU A 163 -7.94 -33.05 -39.84
N LEU A 164 -7.32 -34.04 -39.16
CA LEU A 164 -7.80 -35.42 -39.07
C LEU A 164 -8.59 -35.72 -37.79
N ALA A 165 -8.37 -34.99 -36.70
CA ALA A 165 -9.07 -35.14 -35.41
C ALA A 165 -10.61 -35.21 -35.53
N PRO A 166 -11.32 -34.32 -36.28
CA PRO A 166 -12.77 -34.40 -36.41
C PRO A 166 -13.26 -35.56 -37.32
N ARG A 167 -12.36 -36.42 -37.82
CA ARG A 167 -12.68 -37.61 -38.63
C ARG A 167 -12.23 -38.92 -37.97
N LEU A 168 -11.62 -38.88 -36.80
CA LEU A 168 -11.22 -40.07 -36.05
C LEU A 168 -12.38 -40.62 -35.21
N PRO A 169 -12.54 -41.96 -35.11
CA PRO A 169 -13.53 -42.57 -34.22
C PRO A 169 -13.33 -42.15 -32.76
N HIS A 170 -14.46 -42.02 -32.04
CA HIS A 170 -14.50 -41.50 -30.66
C HIS A 170 -13.61 -42.27 -29.66
N GLU A 171 -13.31 -43.54 -29.95
CA GLU A 171 -12.49 -44.45 -29.14
C GLU A 171 -10.99 -44.10 -29.12
N ILE A 172 -10.48 -43.36 -30.10
CA ILE A 172 -9.06 -42.96 -30.15
C ILE A 172 -8.84 -41.64 -29.37
N LEU A 173 -9.84 -40.76 -29.37
CA LEU A 173 -9.79 -39.47 -28.69
C LEU A 173 -9.84 -39.59 -27.15
N SER A 174 -10.47 -40.64 -26.62
CA SER A 174 -10.52 -40.92 -25.18
C SER A 174 -9.16 -41.33 -24.58
N PHE A 175 -8.24 -41.86 -25.40
CA PHE A 175 -6.93 -42.33 -24.93
C PHE A 175 -6.00 -41.19 -24.47
N PHE A 176 -6.21 -39.97 -24.97
CA PHE A 176 -5.42 -38.78 -24.61
C PHE A 176 -5.98 -37.97 -23.43
N ALA A 177 -7.11 -38.39 -22.84
CA ALA A 177 -7.87 -37.61 -21.86
C ALA A 177 -7.88 -38.22 -20.43
N ALA A 178 -6.90 -39.06 -20.09
CA ALA A 178 -6.91 -39.84 -18.85
C ALA A 178 -5.94 -39.34 -17.76
N SER A 179 -6.49 -38.75 -16.70
CA SER A 179 -5.98 -38.81 -15.31
C SER A 179 -7.14 -38.56 -14.32
N PRO A 180 -7.13 -39.13 -13.10
CA PRO A 180 -8.34 -39.82 -12.63
C PRO A 180 -9.11 -39.16 -11.47
N GLU A 181 -10.33 -39.68 -11.29
CA GLU A 181 -11.25 -39.58 -10.14
C GLU A 181 -12.06 -38.28 -9.90
N LYS A 182 -13.36 -38.33 -10.23
CA LYS A 182 -14.40 -38.73 -9.25
C LYS A 182 -15.76 -39.05 -9.91
N HIS A 183 -16.56 -39.87 -9.22
CA HIS A 183 -17.78 -40.51 -9.74
C HIS A 183 -18.99 -39.58 -9.93
N VAL A 184 -19.75 -39.79 -11.01
CA VAL A 184 -21.19 -39.48 -11.12
C VAL A 184 -21.90 -40.60 -11.89
N TRP A 185 -23.12 -40.97 -11.47
CA TRP A 185 -23.95 -42.03 -12.07
C TRP A 185 -24.71 -41.54 -13.33
N PRO A 186 -25.15 -42.45 -14.24
CA PRO A 186 -25.60 -42.09 -15.58
C PRO A 186 -27.11 -41.82 -15.69
N ALA A 187 -27.49 -40.97 -16.64
CA ALA A 187 -28.87 -40.83 -17.12
C ALA A 187 -28.91 -40.85 -18.66
N THR A 188 -29.41 -41.95 -19.23
CA THR A 188 -29.70 -42.08 -20.67
C THR A 188 -31.10 -41.55 -21.00
N PRO A 189 -31.29 -40.83 -22.12
CA PRO A 189 -32.60 -40.34 -22.57
C PRO A 189 -33.26 -41.31 -23.57
N PRO A 190 -34.57 -41.11 -23.85
CA PRO A 190 -35.10 -41.44 -25.17
C PRO A 190 -35.97 -40.32 -25.81
N ARG A 191 -35.69 -40.04 -27.09
CA ARG A 191 -36.69 -39.63 -28.10
C ARG A 191 -37.27 -40.92 -28.72
N ALA A 192 -38.42 -40.96 -29.39
CA ALA A 192 -39.62 -40.12 -29.48
C ALA A 192 -40.62 -40.82 -30.44
N THR A 193 -41.93 -40.64 -30.27
CA THR A 193 -42.93 -40.73 -31.37
C THR A 193 -44.27 -40.12 -30.95
N SER A 194 -44.88 -39.31 -31.83
CA SER A 194 -46.23 -38.72 -31.69
C SER A 194 -47.31 -39.66 -32.30
N PRO A 195 -48.65 -39.39 -32.20
CA PRO A 195 -49.29 -38.33 -33.01
C PRO A 195 -50.55 -37.62 -32.40
N ALA A 196 -50.90 -36.44 -32.95
CA ALA A 196 -52.21 -35.76 -33.08
C ALA A 196 -53.20 -35.67 -31.86
N THR A 197 -54.01 -34.63 -31.61
CA THR A 197 -54.69 -33.64 -32.51
C THR A 197 -54.99 -32.31 -31.72
N PRO A 198 -55.94 -31.40 -32.08
CA PRO A 198 -55.63 -29.97 -32.25
C PRO A 198 -55.99 -29.04 -31.09
N ALA A 199 -55.69 -27.74 -31.30
CA ALA A 199 -55.75 -26.64 -30.35
C ALA A 199 -57.07 -26.44 -29.57
N LEU A 200 -56.90 -26.17 -28.28
CA LEU A 200 -57.83 -25.42 -27.42
C LEU A 200 -57.00 -24.37 -26.67
N VAL A 201 -57.49 -23.14 -26.59
CA VAL A 201 -56.87 -22.05 -25.82
C VAL A 201 -57.52 -22.00 -24.43
N PRO A 202 -56.73 -22.10 -23.34
CA PRO A 202 -57.16 -21.65 -22.03
C PRO A 202 -56.42 -20.37 -21.61
N SER A 203 -57.14 -19.50 -20.93
CA SER A 203 -56.65 -18.27 -20.29
C SER A 203 -55.45 -18.50 -19.35
N SER A 204 -54.55 -17.52 -19.29
CA SER A 204 -53.47 -17.44 -18.31
C SER A 204 -53.98 -17.57 -16.86
N PRO A 205 -53.33 -18.38 -15.99
CA PRO A 205 -53.67 -18.43 -14.58
C PRO A 205 -53.29 -17.11 -13.88
N PRO A 206 -53.93 -16.77 -12.75
CA PRO A 206 -53.58 -15.57 -11.99
C PRO A 206 -52.13 -15.68 -11.48
N VAL A 207 -51.37 -14.61 -11.65
CA VAL A 207 -50.01 -14.50 -11.12
C VAL A 207 -50.10 -14.61 -9.60
N CYS A 208 -49.62 -15.72 -9.05
CA CYS A 208 -49.41 -15.84 -7.61
C CYS A 208 -48.36 -14.78 -7.24
N ALA A 209 -48.73 -13.84 -6.36
CA ALA A 209 -47.82 -12.78 -5.96
C ALA A 209 -46.55 -13.41 -5.38
N LYS A 210 -45.39 -13.08 -5.96
CA LYS A 210 -44.11 -13.33 -5.31
C LYS A 210 -44.13 -12.57 -3.99
N VAL A 211 -44.36 -13.29 -2.90
CA VAL A 211 -43.96 -12.80 -1.58
C VAL A 211 -42.44 -12.81 -1.60
N GLU A 212 -41.85 -11.68 -1.96
CA GLU A 212 -40.49 -11.38 -1.54
C GLU A 212 -40.53 -11.25 -0.03
N GLN A 213 -40.33 -12.39 0.65
CA GLN A 213 -39.80 -12.37 1.99
C GLN A 213 -38.40 -11.78 1.88
N GLN A 214 -38.34 -10.45 1.99
CA GLN A 214 -37.20 -9.79 2.61
C GLN A 214 -37.11 -10.35 4.03
N LEU A 215 -36.43 -11.49 4.16
CA LEU A 215 -35.86 -11.96 5.40
C LEU A 215 -34.79 -10.93 5.79
N GLN A 216 -35.25 -9.82 6.37
CA GLN A 216 -34.42 -8.99 7.21
C GLN A 216 -33.94 -9.89 8.34
N PHE A 217 -32.71 -10.37 8.21
CA PHE A 217 -32.01 -11.08 9.26
C PHE A 217 -31.74 -10.08 10.39
N SER A 218 -32.70 -9.96 11.31
CA SER A 218 -32.44 -9.40 12.62
C SER A 218 -31.47 -10.35 13.31
N GLY A 219 -30.31 -9.82 13.72
CA GLY A 219 -29.23 -10.64 14.26
C GLY A 219 -29.65 -11.50 15.45
N THR A 220 -28.94 -12.60 15.69
CA THR A 220 -29.21 -13.53 16.78
C THR A 220 -29.14 -12.90 18.17
N PHE A 221 -28.33 -11.86 18.35
CA PHE A 221 -28.32 -11.00 19.55
C PHE A 221 -29.65 -10.30 19.86
N TYR A 222 -30.62 -10.31 18.95
CA TYR A 222 -31.98 -9.79 19.16
C TYR A 222 -33.01 -10.90 19.41
N THR A 223 -32.57 -12.15 19.58
CA THR A 223 -33.42 -13.29 19.95
C THR A 223 -33.32 -13.59 21.44
N ASN A 224 -34.44 -13.95 22.05
CA ASN A 224 -34.69 -13.78 23.49
C ASN A 224 -34.19 -14.96 24.35
N THR A 225 -32.93 -15.37 24.18
CA THR A 225 -32.27 -16.45 24.95
C THR A 225 -31.15 -15.90 25.84
N GLU A 226 -31.05 -16.40 27.07
CA GLU A 226 -30.11 -15.87 28.09
C GLU A 226 -28.64 -15.92 27.64
N ARG A 227 -28.23 -17.00 26.96
CA ARG A 227 -26.88 -17.17 26.42
C ARG A 227 -26.54 -16.10 25.37
N SER A 228 -27.48 -15.83 24.44
CA SER A 228 -27.33 -14.81 23.40
C SER A 228 -27.11 -13.42 23.99
N MET A 229 -27.83 -13.07 25.06
CA MET A 229 -27.63 -11.80 25.75
C MET A 229 -26.25 -11.72 26.43
N ALA A 230 -25.79 -12.79 27.10
CA ALA A 230 -24.51 -12.79 27.81
C ALA A 230 -23.29 -12.67 26.86
N LEU A 231 -23.27 -13.42 25.75
CA LEU A 231 -22.18 -13.31 24.76
C LEU A 231 -22.25 -11.96 24.02
N ALA A 232 -23.44 -11.46 23.70
CA ALA A 232 -23.62 -10.13 23.11
C ALA A 232 -23.06 -9.02 24.01
N GLU A 233 -23.34 -9.07 25.32
CA GLU A 233 -22.85 -8.07 26.28
C GLU A 233 -21.32 -8.11 26.41
N GLN A 234 -20.71 -9.28 26.47
CA GLN A 234 -19.24 -9.41 26.53
C GLN A 234 -18.57 -8.99 25.22
N ALA A 235 -19.14 -9.33 24.06
CA ALA A 235 -18.64 -8.87 22.77
C ALA A 235 -18.75 -7.34 22.64
N LYS A 236 -19.86 -6.73 23.09
CA LYS A 236 -20.01 -5.26 23.17
C LYS A 236 -19.00 -4.63 24.14
N ARG A 237 -18.76 -5.24 25.30
CA ARG A 237 -17.77 -4.76 26.28
C ARG A 237 -16.37 -4.73 25.69
N VAL A 238 -15.94 -5.80 25.02
CA VAL A 238 -14.63 -5.87 24.35
C VAL A 238 -14.56 -4.92 23.16
N ALA A 239 -15.62 -4.81 22.36
CA ALA A 239 -15.68 -3.84 21.25
C ALA A 239 -15.55 -2.38 21.75
N ALA A 240 -16.15 -2.06 22.91
CA ALA A 240 -16.02 -0.74 23.54
C ALA A 240 -14.58 -0.42 24.01
N GLU A 241 -13.76 -1.42 24.36
CA GLU A 241 -12.33 -1.20 24.64
C GLU A 241 -11.56 -0.69 23.40
N PHE A 242 -12.08 -0.93 22.20
CA PHE A 242 -11.49 -0.45 20.94
C PHE A 242 -12.09 0.86 20.42
N GLU A 243 -13.08 1.46 21.11
CA GLU A 243 -13.60 2.76 20.72
C GLU A 243 -12.52 3.85 20.84
N PHE A 244 -12.30 4.60 19.75
CA PHE A 244 -11.42 5.77 19.73
C PHE A 244 -12.27 7.02 19.47
N PRO A 245 -12.86 7.63 20.53
CA PRO A 245 -13.87 8.66 20.39
C PRO A 245 -13.31 9.96 19.82
N ALA A 246 -14.19 10.87 19.41
CA ALA A 246 -13.85 12.18 18.85
C ALA A 246 -12.86 12.99 19.71
N GLU A 247 -12.91 12.85 21.03
CA GLU A 247 -11.94 13.46 21.94
C GLU A 247 -10.53 12.89 21.75
N GLY A 248 -10.39 11.57 21.71
CA GLY A 248 -9.11 10.89 21.46
C GLY A 248 -8.52 11.28 20.12
N VAL A 249 -9.34 11.35 19.05
CA VAL A 249 -8.92 11.84 17.73
C VAL A 249 -8.36 13.25 17.83
N ARG A 250 -9.06 14.19 18.47
CA ARG A 250 -8.60 15.59 18.64
C ARG A 250 -7.34 15.70 19.49
N ALA A 251 -7.22 14.89 20.54
CA ALA A 251 -6.03 14.88 21.41
C ALA A 251 -4.80 14.37 20.63
N ALA A 252 -4.96 13.24 19.93
CA ALA A 252 -3.90 12.66 19.12
C ALA A 252 -3.51 13.56 17.93
N VAL A 253 -4.44 14.26 17.28
CA VAL A 253 -4.11 15.24 16.21
C VAL A 253 -3.19 16.35 16.74
N LYS A 254 -3.47 16.89 17.94
CA LYS A 254 -2.64 17.93 18.55
C LYS A 254 -1.25 17.43 18.92
N GLU A 255 -1.16 16.20 19.44
CA GLU A 255 0.13 15.58 19.76
C GLU A 255 0.92 15.22 18.50
N PHE A 256 0.25 14.77 17.45
CA PHE A 256 0.86 14.49 16.15
C PHE A 256 1.46 15.75 15.53
N ILE A 257 0.73 16.88 15.55
CA ILE A 257 1.27 18.19 15.14
C ILE A 257 2.50 18.56 15.98
N ARG A 258 2.44 18.37 17.30
CA ARG A 258 3.58 18.65 18.20
C ARG A 258 4.82 17.81 17.86
N GLU A 259 4.65 16.53 17.53
CA GLU A 259 5.75 15.64 17.13
C GLU A 259 6.25 15.88 15.69
N LEU A 260 5.38 16.30 14.76
CA LEU A 260 5.79 16.80 13.44
C LEU A 260 6.75 17.99 13.60
N ASP A 261 6.32 19.03 14.31
CA ASP A 261 7.11 20.24 14.55
C ASP A 261 8.43 19.96 15.26
N GLU A 262 8.42 19.07 16.25
CA GLU A 262 9.62 18.69 16.99
C GLU A 262 10.63 17.96 16.08
N GLY A 263 10.16 17.03 15.25
CA GLY A 263 11.00 16.26 14.33
C GLY A 263 11.60 17.10 13.19
N LEU A 264 10.95 18.21 12.79
CA LEU A 264 11.52 19.16 11.81
C LEU A 264 12.67 20.01 12.39
N GLN A 265 12.76 20.12 13.72
CA GLN A 265 13.72 20.98 14.41
C GLN A 265 15.01 20.27 14.83
N LYS A 266 14.95 18.97 15.11
CA LYS A 266 16.09 18.16 15.58
C LYS A 266 15.92 16.68 15.24
N ASP A 267 17.01 15.93 15.37
CA ASP A 267 16.99 14.47 15.28
C ASP A 267 16.87 13.82 16.68
N GLY A 268 16.59 12.51 16.71
CA GLY A 268 16.42 11.76 17.97
C GLY A 268 15.04 11.92 18.63
N THR A 269 14.05 12.41 17.87
CA THR A 269 12.63 12.53 18.23
C THR A 269 11.86 11.24 17.99
N GLU A 270 10.63 11.14 18.51
CA GLU A 270 9.74 9.99 18.27
C GLU A 270 9.37 9.88 16.79
N MET A 271 8.83 10.94 16.17
CA MET A 271 8.71 11.05 14.70
C MET A 271 10.02 11.54 14.07
N SER A 272 10.52 10.86 13.04
CA SER A 272 11.86 11.15 12.50
C SER A 272 11.93 12.28 11.48
N GLN A 273 10.84 12.61 10.77
CA GLN A 273 10.77 13.75 9.82
C GLN A 273 12.01 13.86 8.91
N ILE A 274 12.30 12.80 8.15
CA ILE A 274 13.49 12.67 7.33
C ILE A 274 13.35 13.55 6.07
N PRO A 275 14.22 14.56 5.86
CA PRO A 275 14.23 15.35 4.63
C PRO A 275 14.71 14.48 3.47
N THR A 276 13.93 14.43 2.39
CA THR A 276 14.17 13.50 1.27
C THR A 276 15.09 14.08 0.19
N TYR A 277 15.46 15.36 0.31
CA TYR A 277 16.16 16.15 -0.71
C TYR A 277 15.36 16.31 -2.03
N VAL A 278 14.11 15.87 -2.07
CA VAL A 278 13.17 16.12 -3.18
C VAL A 278 12.43 17.43 -2.92
N THR A 279 12.65 18.40 -3.79
CA THR A 279 12.24 19.80 -3.59
C THR A 279 11.11 20.27 -4.51
N ALA A 280 10.70 19.41 -5.45
CA ALA A 280 9.67 19.69 -6.45
C ALA A 280 8.72 18.52 -6.60
N VAL A 281 7.44 18.83 -6.84
CA VAL A 281 6.34 17.87 -7.01
C VAL A 281 5.85 17.96 -8.47
N PRO A 282 5.62 16.82 -9.16
CA PRO A 282 5.25 16.82 -10.57
C PRO A 282 3.81 17.31 -10.79
N ASN A 283 3.58 17.93 -11.94
CA ASN A 283 2.30 18.53 -12.32
C ASN A 283 1.63 17.86 -13.53
N GLY A 284 2.16 16.73 -13.99
CA GLY A 284 1.60 15.95 -15.10
C GLY A 284 2.07 16.38 -16.49
N THR A 285 2.87 17.46 -16.60
CA THR A 285 3.44 17.94 -17.88
C THR A 285 4.81 17.31 -18.20
N GLU A 286 5.38 16.56 -17.26
CA GLU A 286 6.68 15.90 -17.36
C GLU A 286 6.73 14.87 -18.49
N LYS A 287 7.84 14.81 -19.23
CA LYS A 287 8.03 13.93 -20.38
C LYS A 287 9.40 13.27 -20.33
N GLY A 288 9.48 12.06 -20.87
CA GLY A 288 10.74 11.33 -21.02
C GLY A 288 10.66 9.90 -20.53
N LEU A 289 11.73 9.15 -20.78
CA LEU A 289 11.89 7.76 -20.40
C LEU A 289 12.83 7.67 -19.19
N TYR A 290 12.33 7.14 -18.09
CA TYR A 290 13.05 7.05 -16.82
C TYR A 290 13.02 5.60 -16.31
N MET A 291 14.03 5.23 -15.52
CA MET A 291 14.07 3.91 -14.90
C MET A 291 13.72 4.00 -13.42
N ALA A 292 13.17 2.91 -12.89
CA ALA A 292 13.00 2.71 -11.47
C ALA A 292 13.33 1.26 -11.10
N VAL A 293 13.84 1.06 -9.89
CA VAL A 293 13.99 -0.27 -9.31
C VAL A 293 13.50 -0.28 -7.87
N ASP A 294 12.92 -1.39 -7.47
CA ASP A 294 12.19 -1.54 -6.21
C ASP A 294 12.65 -2.82 -5.51
N LEU A 295 13.34 -2.65 -4.37
CA LEU A 295 13.80 -3.74 -3.52
C LEU A 295 12.78 -4.06 -2.43
N GLY A 296 11.78 -4.87 -2.81
CA GLY A 296 10.77 -5.39 -1.89
C GLY A 296 11.29 -6.53 -1.00
N GLY A 297 10.50 -6.89 0.02
CA GLY A 297 10.85 -7.93 1.02
C GLY A 297 10.95 -9.38 0.50
N THR A 298 10.69 -9.62 -0.79
CA THR A 298 10.66 -10.98 -1.38
C THR A 298 10.96 -10.98 -2.87
N ASN A 299 10.72 -9.84 -3.55
CA ASN A 299 10.92 -9.69 -4.97
C ASN A 299 11.67 -8.39 -5.25
N PHE A 300 12.57 -8.43 -6.23
CA PHE A 300 13.13 -7.26 -6.85
C PHE A 300 12.35 -6.96 -8.13
N ARG A 301 12.15 -5.67 -8.43
CA ARG A 301 11.46 -5.22 -9.62
C ARG A 301 12.27 -4.16 -10.34
N VAL A 302 12.31 -4.25 -11.67
CA VAL A 302 12.91 -3.27 -12.58
C VAL A 302 11.83 -2.74 -13.49
N CYS A 303 11.73 -1.41 -13.60
CA CYS A 303 10.72 -0.72 -14.38
C CYS A 303 11.38 0.32 -15.32
N SER A 304 10.78 0.52 -16.48
CA SER A 304 10.98 1.73 -17.31
C SER A 304 9.65 2.40 -17.57
N ILE A 305 9.59 3.69 -17.26
CA ILE A 305 8.38 4.51 -17.29
C ILE A 305 8.57 5.57 -18.37
N GLN A 306 7.70 5.54 -19.38
CA GLN A 306 7.59 6.59 -20.38
C GLN A 306 6.50 7.57 -19.94
N LEU A 307 6.91 8.77 -19.52
CA LEU A 307 5.99 9.87 -19.20
C LEU A 307 5.57 10.55 -20.51
N HIS A 308 4.26 10.80 -20.66
CA HIS A 308 3.68 11.39 -21.87
C HIS A 308 3.45 12.91 -21.75
N GLY A 309 3.49 13.47 -20.53
CA GLY A 309 3.28 14.90 -20.24
C GLY A 309 1.84 15.36 -20.50
N ASN A 310 0.90 14.50 -20.15
CA ASN A 310 -0.55 14.72 -20.19
C ASN A 310 -1.25 13.91 -19.07
N THR A 311 -0.62 13.84 -17.89
CA THR A 311 -0.97 12.99 -16.72
C THR A 311 -1.01 11.46 -16.96
N THR A 312 -0.69 10.97 -18.17
CA THR A 312 -0.61 9.53 -18.47
C THR A 312 0.84 9.05 -18.66
N PHE A 313 1.07 7.76 -18.47
CA PHE A 313 2.38 7.11 -18.66
C PHE A 313 2.23 5.70 -19.22
N SER A 314 3.31 5.16 -19.81
CA SER A 314 3.43 3.75 -20.16
C SER A 314 4.48 3.07 -19.27
N LEU A 315 4.13 1.92 -18.67
CA LEU A 315 5.00 1.14 -17.78
C LEU A 315 5.40 -0.18 -18.45
N THR A 316 6.70 -0.44 -18.53
CA THR A 316 7.25 -1.78 -18.76
C THR A 316 7.99 -2.23 -17.52
N GLN A 317 7.73 -3.44 -17.03
CA GLN A 317 8.34 -3.94 -15.79
C GLN A 317 8.72 -5.43 -15.88
N SER A 318 9.76 -5.82 -15.14
CA SER A 318 10.09 -7.21 -14.83
C SER A 318 10.23 -7.38 -13.32
N LYS A 319 9.73 -8.50 -12.81
CA LYS A 319 9.75 -8.84 -11.38
C LYS A 319 10.38 -10.21 -11.20
N VAL A 320 11.28 -10.34 -10.24
CA VAL A 320 12.01 -11.58 -9.93
C VAL A 320 12.03 -11.81 -8.42
N ALA A 321 11.90 -13.07 -8.01
CA ALA A 321 12.06 -13.43 -6.59
C ALA A 321 13.52 -13.25 -6.16
N ILE A 322 13.74 -12.75 -4.94
CA ILE A 322 15.07 -12.63 -4.35
C ILE A 322 15.42 -13.98 -3.72
N PRO A 323 16.54 -14.64 -4.12
CA PRO A 323 17.01 -15.85 -3.44
C PRO A 323 17.27 -15.57 -1.96
N ARG A 324 16.79 -16.46 -1.07
CA ARG A 324 16.85 -16.23 0.39
C ARG A 324 18.27 -16.12 0.91
N GLU A 325 19.19 -16.85 0.30
CA GLU A 325 20.63 -16.81 0.56
C GLU A 325 21.22 -15.40 0.34
N LEU A 326 20.67 -14.60 -0.59
CA LEU A 326 21.11 -13.22 -0.81
C LEU A 326 20.57 -12.24 0.23
N MET A 327 19.45 -12.57 0.90
CA MET A 327 18.88 -11.74 1.98
C MET A 327 19.72 -11.82 3.26
N VAL A 328 20.47 -12.90 3.45
CA VAL A 328 21.35 -13.15 4.61
C VAL A 328 22.83 -13.34 4.18
N ALA A 329 23.19 -12.72 3.05
CA ALA A 329 24.54 -12.77 2.51
C ALA A 329 25.58 -12.18 3.48
N LYS A 330 26.82 -12.69 3.44
CA LYS A 330 27.90 -12.15 4.28
C LYS A 330 28.36 -10.77 3.84
N THR A 331 28.21 -10.46 2.55
CA THR A 331 28.65 -9.21 1.95
C THR A 331 27.51 -8.56 1.17
N SER A 332 27.46 -7.23 1.16
CA SER A 332 26.50 -6.47 0.36
C SER A 332 26.63 -6.76 -1.15
N LYS A 333 27.86 -6.95 -1.63
CA LYS A 333 28.18 -7.21 -3.05
C LYS A 333 27.33 -8.32 -3.67
N GLU A 334 27.09 -9.43 -2.96
CA GLU A 334 26.31 -10.55 -3.49
C GLU A 334 24.87 -10.14 -3.87
N LEU A 335 24.19 -9.37 -3.01
CA LEU A 335 22.86 -8.83 -3.28
C LEU A 335 22.90 -7.78 -4.40
N PHE A 336 23.73 -6.74 -4.26
CA PHE A 336 23.75 -5.64 -5.23
C PHE A 336 24.20 -6.08 -6.64
N SER A 337 25.10 -7.08 -6.73
CA SER A 337 25.51 -7.69 -8.01
C SER A 337 24.38 -8.49 -8.66
N PHE A 338 23.50 -9.11 -7.86
CA PHE A 338 22.27 -9.71 -8.37
C PHE A 338 21.33 -8.63 -8.90
N LEU A 339 21.09 -7.53 -8.17
CA LEU A 339 20.23 -6.43 -8.63
C LEU A 339 20.71 -5.84 -9.96
N ALA A 340 22.01 -5.54 -10.07
CA ALA A 340 22.61 -4.99 -11.29
C ALA A 340 22.48 -5.93 -12.51
N LYS A 341 22.58 -7.26 -12.30
CA LYS A 341 22.32 -8.26 -13.36
C LYS A 341 20.86 -8.29 -13.82
N GLN A 342 19.90 -8.04 -12.93
CA GLN A 342 18.48 -7.92 -13.33
C GLN A 342 18.25 -6.64 -14.16
N ILE A 343 18.91 -5.53 -13.81
CA ILE A 343 18.89 -4.30 -14.60
C ILE A 343 19.49 -4.54 -16.00
N GLU A 344 20.64 -5.24 -16.09
CA GLU A 344 21.23 -5.62 -17.38
C GLU A 344 20.28 -6.48 -18.23
N GLY A 345 19.68 -7.52 -17.64
CA GLY A 345 18.72 -8.39 -18.32
C GLY A 345 17.51 -7.63 -18.85
N PHE A 346 16.97 -6.71 -18.06
CA PHE A 346 15.86 -5.84 -18.44
C PHE A 346 16.22 -4.91 -19.60
N LEU A 347 17.39 -4.26 -19.56
CA LEU A 347 17.89 -3.41 -20.65
C LEU A 347 18.07 -4.19 -21.96
N LYS A 348 18.63 -5.41 -21.90
CA LYS A 348 18.79 -6.29 -23.07
C LYS A 348 17.44 -6.69 -23.68
N ALA A 349 16.41 -6.89 -22.85
CA ALA A 349 15.09 -7.34 -23.29
C ALA A 349 14.20 -6.20 -23.84
N HIS A 350 14.28 -5.00 -23.25
CA HIS A 350 13.30 -3.92 -23.51
C HIS A 350 13.91 -2.63 -24.06
N HIS A 351 15.23 -2.44 -23.94
CA HIS A 351 15.97 -1.23 -24.37
C HIS A 351 17.23 -1.59 -25.17
N SER A 352 17.11 -2.63 -26.01
CA SER A 352 18.21 -3.27 -26.73
C SER A 352 19.00 -2.31 -27.62
N ASP A 353 18.35 -1.34 -28.26
CA ASP A 353 19.00 -0.34 -29.11
C ASP A 353 19.86 0.65 -28.30
N HIS A 354 19.38 1.12 -27.14
CA HIS A 354 20.18 1.93 -26.21
C HIS A 354 21.36 1.14 -25.62
N TYR A 355 21.12 -0.12 -25.24
CA TYR A 355 22.15 -1.03 -24.74
C TYR A 355 23.24 -1.28 -25.81
N ALA A 356 22.84 -1.60 -27.04
CA ALA A 356 23.76 -1.83 -28.17
C ALA A 356 24.47 -0.54 -28.62
N GLY A 357 23.78 0.61 -28.61
CA GLY A 357 24.36 1.92 -28.91
C GLY A 357 25.49 2.28 -27.94
N THR A 358 25.27 2.04 -26.64
CA THR A 358 26.28 2.22 -25.59
C THR A 358 27.53 1.37 -25.83
N LEU A 359 27.35 0.07 -26.08
CA LEU A 359 28.47 -0.85 -26.37
C LEU A 359 29.23 -0.47 -27.64
N ARG A 360 28.52 -0.11 -28.72
CA ARG A 360 29.13 0.31 -29.99
C ARG A 360 29.96 1.58 -29.83
N ARG A 361 29.47 2.59 -29.10
CA ARG A 361 30.21 3.84 -28.88
C ARG A 361 31.44 3.68 -27.99
N ARG A 362 31.39 2.82 -26.97
CA ARG A 362 32.58 2.48 -26.16
C ARG A 362 33.68 1.80 -26.99
N ALA A 363 33.33 1.07 -28.05
CA ALA A 363 34.29 0.48 -28.98
C ALA A 363 34.90 1.50 -29.98
N THR A 364 34.33 2.71 -30.11
CA THR A 364 34.82 3.76 -31.02
C THR A 364 35.38 4.96 -30.24
N ILE A 365 36.67 4.90 -29.89
CA ILE A 365 37.42 6.00 -29.27
C ILE A 365 37.74 7.08 -30.33
N SER A 366 36.73 7.82 -30.77
CA SER A 366 36.92 8.82 -31.84
C SER A 366 35.79 9.85 -31.91
N ASN A 367 35.61 10.67 -30.87
CA ASN A 367 34.90 11.94 -31.03
C ASN A 367 35.54 13.04 -30.17
N VAL A 368 35.93 14.13 -30.83
CA VAL A 368 36.72 15.23 -30.23
C VAL A 368 35.89 16.10 -29.27
N GLY A 369 34.56 16.00 -29.32
CA GLY A 369 33.63 16.74 -28.45
C GLY A 369 33.34 16.12 -27.07
N GLY A 370 34.01 15.03 -26.69
CA GLY A 370 33.80 14.36 -25.40
C GLY A 370 32.48 13.56 -25.28
N PHE A 371 32.28 12.94 -24.11
CA PHE A 371 31.05 12.20 -23.81
C PHE A 371 29.88 13.18 -23.57
N LYS A 372 28.94 13.27 -24.51
CA LYS A 372 27.60 13.80 -24.23
C LYS A 372 26.86 12.82 -23.31
N GLN A 373 26.44 13.27 -22.13
CA GLN A 373 25.66 12.50 -21.13
C GLN A 373 24.22 12.13 -21.60
N GLU A 374 23.86 12.50 -22.84
CA GLU A 374 22.48 12.57 -23.36
C GLU A 374 21.74 11.22 -23.52
N GLU A 375 22.35 10.09 -23.15
CA GLU A 375 21.76 8.74 -23.24
C GLU A 375 22.00 7.85 -21.99
N ILE A 376 22.25 8.44 -20.81
CA ILE A 376 22.28 7.68 -19.55
C ILE A 376 20.86 7.65 -18.96
N PHE A 377 20.36 6.46 -18.60
CA PHE A 377 19.12 6.33 -17.86
C PHE A 377 19.30 6.77 -16.41
N ASN A 378 18.61 7.85 -16.03
CA ASN A 378 18.43 8.19 -14.62
C ASN A 378 17.46 7.18 -14.00
N LEU A 379 17.92 6.54 -12.92
CA LEU A 379 17.23 5.48 -12.20
C LEU A 379 16.87 5.97 -10.78
N GLY A 380 15.60 5.85 -10.42
CA GLY A 380 15.14 5.98 -9.04
C GLY A 380 15.23 4.63 -8.33
N PHE A 381 15.91 4.58 -7.19
CA PHE A 381 16.06 3.38 -6.38
C PHE A 381 15.12 3.43 -5.18
N THR A 382 13.97 2.75 -5.29
CA THR A 382 13.09 2.54 -4.14
C THR A 382 13.69 1.50 -3.21
N PHE A 383 13.99 1.97 -2.00
CA PHE A 383 14.68 1.22 -0.96
C PHE A 383 13.95 1.43 0.37
N SER A 384 12.81 0.75 0.53
CA SER A 384 11.95 0.86 1.71
C SER A 384 12.50 0.14 2.93
N PHE A 385 13.67 0.58 3.41
CA PHE A 385 14.30 0.20 4.68
C PHE A 385 14.70 1.47 5.43
N PRO A 386 14.94 1.43 6.75
CA PRO A 386 15.44 2.59 7.48
C PRO A 386 16.82 3.06 6.96
N VAL A 387 16.84 4.23 6.30
CA VAL A 387 18.05 4.90 5.79
C VAL A 387 18.16 6.30 6.39
N HIS A 388 19.37 6.66 6.82
CA HIS A 388 19.72 8.04 7.10
C HIS A 388 20.10 8.72 5.78
N GLN A 389 19.14 9.43 5.19
CA GLN A 389 19.30 10.09 3.90
C GLN A 389 20.06 11.41 4.05
N ILE A 390 21.13 11.56 3.25
CA ILE A 390 22.09 12.69 3.32
C ILE A 390 22.29 13.37 1.96
N GLY A 391 21.46 13.02 0.98
CA GLY A 391 21.37 13.60 -0.35
C GLY A 391 20.26 12.91 -1.16
N ILE A 392 19.85 13.50 -2.29
CA ILE A 392 18.77 12.90 -3.11
C ILE A 392 19.15 11.50 -3.62
N ASN A 393 20.43 11.24 -3.86
CA ASN A 393 20.98 9.96 -4.33
C ASN A 393 21.93 9.29 -3.32
N LYS A 394 21.78 9.58 -2.01
CA LYS A 394 22.73 9.13 -0.98
C LYS A 394 22.06 8.85 0.36
N GLY A 395 22.17 7.62 0.86
CA GLY A 395 21.56 7.24 2.14
C GLY A 395 22.21 6.04 2.81
N LEU A 396 22.56 6.23 4.08
CA LEU A 396 23.25 5.22 4.88
C LEU A 396 22.24 4.26 5.51
N LEU A 397 22.36 2.96 5.22
CA LEU A 397 21.46 1.95 5.82
C LEU A 397 21.61 1.94 7.34
N MET A 398 20.52 2.15 8.08
CA MET A 398 20.54 2.12 9.55
C MET A 398 20.42 0.71 10.11
N ARG A 399 19.50 -0.10 9.55
CA ARG A 399 19.24 -1.50 9.92
C ARG A 399 18.40 -2.18 8.84
N TRP A 400 18.59 -3.49 8.70
CA TRP A 400 17.70 -4.30 7.86
C TRP A 400 16.36 -4.58 8.54
N THR A 401 15.36 -4.85 7.71
CA THR A 401 14.01 -5.30 8.10
C THR A 401 13.56 -6.35 7.06
N LYS A 402 12.28 -6.77 7.09
CA LYS A 402 11.67 -7.62 6.04
C LYS A 402 12.42 -8.95 5.79
N GLY A 403 13.13 -9.47 6.80
CA GLY A 403 13.88 -10.73 6.73
C GLY A 403 15.29 -10.64 6.13
N PHE A 404 15.79 -9.43 5.82
CA PHE A 404 17.19 -9.22 5.45
C PHE A 404 18.09 -9.15 6.69
N ASP A 405 19.32 -9.64 6.56
CA ASP A 405 20.39 -9.55 7.57
C ASP A 405 21.77 -9.58 6.89
N ILE A 406 22.17 -8.46 6.28
CA ILE A 406 23.48 -8.28 5.64
C ILE A 406 24.26 -7.22 6.42
N GLN A 407 24.95 -7.65 7.48
CA GLN A 407 25.67 -6.74 8.39
C GLN A 407 26.69 -5.84 7.67
N ASP A 408 27.33 -6.33 6.62
CA ASP A 408 28.25 -5.56 5.77
C ASP A 408 27.61 -4.35 5.06
N ALA A 409 26.29 -4.30 4.89
CA ALA A 409 25.61 -3.15 4.28
C ALA A 409 25.30 -2.02 5.29
N VAL A 410 25.29 -2.31 6.59
CA VAL A 410 24.87 -1.36 7.62
C VAL A 410 25.90 -0.22 7.73
N GLY A 411 25.41 1.02 7.78
CA GLY A 411 26.21 2.24 7.76
C GLY A 411 26.79 2.62 6.39
N LYS A 412 26.59 1.82 5.33
CA LYS A 412 27.04 2.14 3.97
C LYS A 412 25.96 2.82 3.14
N ASP A 413 26.40 3.61 2.17
CA ASP A 413 25.53 4.25 1.19
C ASP A 413 25.00 3.23 0.18
N VAL A 414 23.69 2.97 0.21
CA VAL A 414 23.04 1.94 -0.62
C VAL A 414 22.99 2.32 -2.10
N CYS A 415 23.01 3.62 -2.41
CA CYS A 415 23.08 4.10 -3.79
C CYS A 415 24.46 3.83 -4.40
N ALA A 416 25.55 4.14 -3.68
CA ALA A 416 26.90 3.79 -4.11
C ALA A 416 27.12 2.27 -4.24
N LEU A 417 26.54 1.45 -3.34
CA LEU A 417 26.60 -0.01 -3.45
C LEU A 417 25.95 -0.52 -4.75
N LEU A 418 24.79 0.02 -5.13
CA LEU A 418 24.13 -0.34 -6.39
C LEU A 418 24.89 0.22 -7.61
N GLN A 419 25.33 1.48 -7.56
CA GLN A 419 26.05 2.13 -8.67
C GLN A 419 27.36 1.40 -8.98
N THR A 420 28.10 0.94 -7.97
CA THR A 420 29.35 0.19 -8.14
C THR A 420 29.14 -1.06 -9.01
N GLU A 421 28.10 -1.84 -8.74
CA GLU A 421 27.80 -3.06 -9.49
C GLU A 421 27.21 -2.77 -10.89
N ILE A 422 26.51 -1.65 -11.06
CA ILE A 422 26.06 -1.13 -12.36
C ILE A 422 27.27 -0.72 -13.23
N ASP A 423 28.25 -0.06 -12.63
CA ASP A 423 29.48 0.38 -13.28
C ASP A 423 30.42 -0.78 -13.63
N GLU A 424 30.54 -1.80 -12.77
CA GLU A 424 31.23 -3.07 -13.06
C GLU A 424 30.61 -3.80 -14.27
N LEU A 425 29.28 -3.75 -14.42
CA LEU A 425 28.57 -4.28 -15.59
C LEU A 425 28.53 -3.29 -16.78
N HIS A 426 29.14 -2.12 -16.67
CA HIS A 426 29.29 -1.12 -17.73
C HIS A 426 27.96 -0.60 -18.32
N LEU A 427 26.87 -0.60 -17.55
CA LEU A 427 25.54 -0.24 -18.02
C LEU A 427 25.39 1.28 -18.22
N PRO A 428 24.53 1.75 -19.14
CA PRO A 428 24.21 3.17 -19.32
C PRO A 428 23.16 3.65 -18.29
N VAL A 429 23.39 3.38 -17.01
CA VAL A 429 22.43 3.65 -15.93
C VAL A 429 23.11 4.38 -14.79
N ARG A 430 22.42 5.36 -14.21
CA ARG A 430 22.88 6.11 -13.05
C ARG A 430 21.79 6.12 -11.98
N VAL A 431 22.15 5.72 -10.76
CA VAL A 431 21.32 5.87 -9.56
C VAL A 431 21.20 7.36 -9.24
N ALA A 432 20.12 7.97 -9.74
CA ALA A 432 19.88 9.41 -9.67
C ALA A 432 19.11 9.81 -8.42
N ALA A 433 18.37 8.88 -7.80
CA ALA A 433 17.67 9.13 -6.55
C ALA A 433 17.53 7.87 -5.68
N LEU A 434 17.54 8.09 -4.36
CA LEU A 434 17.08 7.16 -3.32
C LEU A 434 15.64 7.53 -2.96
N VAL A 435 14.77 6.53 -2.87
CA VAL A 435 13.32 6.74 -2.77
C VAL A 435 12.73 5.88 -1.66
N ASN A 436 11.97 6.52 -0.77
CA ASN A 436 11.05 5.83 0.13
C ASN A 436 9.68 5.66 -0.57
N ASP A 437 8.97 4.56 -0.30
CA ASP A 437 7.69 4.25 -0.95
C ASP A 437 6.65 5.36 -0.79
N THR A 438 6.50 5.95 0.39
CA THR A 438 5.56 7.07 0.63
C THR A 438 5.83 8.31 -0.25
N VAL A 439 7.11 8.63 -0.47
CA VAL A 439 7.56 9.72 -1.36
C VAL A 439 7.21 9.37 -2.80
N GLY A 440 7.43 8.12 -3.20
CA GLY A 440 7.00 7.61 -4.50
C GLY A 440 5.48 7.71 -4.69
N THR A 441 4.70 7.33 -3.68
CA THR A 441 3.23 7.41 -3.65
C THR A 441 2.74 8.85 -3.84
N LEU A 442 3.34 9.84 -3.17
CA LEU A 442 3.05 11.26 -3.38
C LEU A 442 3.30 11.66 -4.84
N MET A 443 4.49 11.34 -5.36
CA MET A 443 4.93 11.77 -6.69
C MET A 443 4.10 11.13 -7.81
N ALA A 444 3.81 9.83 -7.70
CA ALA A 444 2.95 9.09 -8.64
C ALA A 444 1.51 9.61 -8.62
N ARG A 445 0.98 9.94 -7.43
CA ARG A 445 -0.33 10.60 -7.32
C ARG A 445 -0.31 11.96 -8.01
N SER A 446 0.65 12.84 -7.70
CA SER A 446 0.64 14.21 -8.23
C SER A 446 0.76 14.27 -9.75
N TYR A 447 1.53 13.36 -10.37
CA TYR A 447 1.60 13.26 -11.82
C TYR A 447 0.28 12.78 -12.47
N THR A 448 -0.52 11.97 -11.77
CA THR A 448 -1.77 11.38 -12.29
C THR A 448 -3.05 12.10 -11.83
N SER A 449 -2.94 12.99 -10.84
CA SER A 449 -4.05 13.73 -10.26
C SER A 449 -4.70 14.66 -11.29
N PRO A 450 -6.04 14.71 -11.36
CA PRO A 450 -6.72 15.67 -12.23
C PRO A 450 -6.62 17.09 -11.68
N GLY A 451 -6.33 18.06 -12.54
CA GLY A 451 -6.35 19.49 -12.20
C GLY A 451 -4.96 20.13 -12.19
N LYS A 452 -4.83 21.24 -11.43
CA LYS A 452 -3.57 22.00 -11.25
C LYS A 452 -3.00 21.88 -9.83
N THR A 453 -3.74 21.26 -8.92
CA THR A 453 -3.40 21.12 -7.51
C THR A 453 -2.43 19.95 -7.31
N GLY A 454 -1.22 20.26 -6.86
CA GLY A 454 -0.22 19.25 -6.51
C GLY A 454 -0.62 18.48 -5.25
N THR A 455 -0.29 17.19 -5.21
CA THR A 455 -0.60 16.32 -4.06
C THR A 455 0.19 16.74 -2.83
N LEU A 456 -0.50 16.88 -1.69
CA LEU A 456 0.09 17.29 -0.41
C LEU A 456 0.81 16.15 0.31
N LEU A 457 0.21 14.96 0.30
CA LEU A 457 0.58 13.81 1.12
C LEU A 457 0.51 12.54 0.29
N GLY A 458 1.57 11.71 0.35
CA GLY A 458 1.56 10.30 -0.03
C GLY A 458 1.58 9.43 1.23
N ALA A 459 0.55 8.62 1.44
CA ALA A 459 0.39 7.79 2.64
C ALA A 459 0.27 6.31 2.29
N ILE A 460 0.88 5.46 3.13
CA ILE A 460 0.75 4.00 3.07
C ILE A 460 -0.11 3.51 4.23
N PHE A 461 -1.18 2.78 3.91
CA PHE A 461 -2.02 2.05 4.85
C PHE A 461 -2.12 0.59 4.40
N GLY A 462 -1.11 -0.22 4.74
CA GLY A 462 -1.00 -1.62 4.29
C GLY A 462 -0.42 -2.50 5.39
N THR A 463 0.56 -3.35 5.06
CA THR A 463 1.28 -4.17 6.04
C THR A 463 1.96 -3.31 7.12
N GLY A 464 2.58 -2.20 6.73
CA GLY A 464 3.02 -1.12 7.61
C GLY A 464 2.18 0.14 7.42
N THR A 465 2.53 1.22 8.13
CA THR A 465 2.02 2.57 7.81
C THR A 465 3.07 3.64 7.95
N ASN A 466 3.12 4.53 6.97
CA ASN A 466 3.99 5.70 6.93
C ASN A 466 3.38 6.74 5.97
N GLY A 467 3.89 7.97 5.98
CA GLY A 467 3.56 8.98 4.97
C GLY A 467 4.70 9.97 4.73
N ALA A 468 4.70 10.58 3.55
CA ALA A 468 5.57 11.69 3.19
C ALA A 468 4.74 12.85 2.65
N TYR A 469 5.11 14.08 2.97
CA TYR A 469 4.31 15.26 2.64
C TYR A 469 5.16 16.45 2.20
N VAL A 470 4.54 17.42 1.53
CA VAL A 470 5.18 18.66 1.07
C VAL A 470 5.20 19.69 2.22
N GLU A 471 6.38 20.01 2.72
CA GLU A 471 6.60 21.03 3.75
C GLU A 471 7.35 22.25 3.19
N LYS A 472 7.14 23.42 3.80
CA LYS A 472 7.94 24.62 3.54
C LYS A 472 9.36 24.39 4.05
N LEU A 473 10.34 24.55 3.16
CA LEU A 473 11.77 24.39 3.47
C LEU A 473 12.20 25.23 4.69
N SER A 474 11.58 26.40 4.90
CA SER A 474 11.82 27.27 6.07
C SER A 474 11.47 26.66 7.43
N LYS A 475 10.58 25.65 7.50
CA LYS A 475 10.29 24.92 8.74
C LYS A 475 11.29 23.80 9.02
N VAL A 476 11.95 23.25 8.00
CA VAL A 476 12.89 22.10 8.09
C VAL A 476 14.25 22.55 8.65
N SER A 477 14.21 23.18 9.83
CA SER A 477 15.35 23.88 10.42
C SER A 477 16.51 22.95 10.75
N LYS A 478 16.27 21.66 11.04
CA LYS A 478 17.37 20.69 11.19
C LYS A 478 18.19 20.50 9.92
N LEU A 479 17.57 20.53 8.74
CA LEU A 479 18.29 20.46 7.47
C LEU A 479 19.06 21.76 7.22
N LEU A 480 18.41 22.91 7.43
CA LEU A 480 19.02 24.23 7.21
C LEU A 480 20.21 24.52 8.15
N ASN A 481 20.19 23.94 9.36
CA ASN A 481 21.24 24.11 10.37
C ASN A 481 22.32 23.02 10.30
N ASN A 482 22.11 21.94 9.54
CA ASN A 482 23.09 20.85 9.41
C ASN A 482 24.18 21.21 8.40
N LYS A 483 25.43 21.22 8.86
CA LYS A 483 26.63 21.53 8.05
C LYS A 483 27.07 20.38 7.16
N ASP A 484 26.64 19.16 7.49
CA ASP A 484 26.97 17.92 6.78
C ASP A 484 25.84 17.47 5.83
N ALA A 485 24.79 18.30 5.67
CA ALA A 485 23.73 18.08 4.68
C ALA A 485 24.30 18.20 3.25
N GLY A 486 23.86 17.30 2.37
CA GLY A 486 24.18 17.40 0.94
C GLY A 486 23.52 18.60 0.27
N ASP A 487 23.90 18.88 -0.98
CA ASP A 487 23.28 19.93 -1.77
C ASP A 487 21.81 19.62 -2.08
N PHE A 488 20.96 20.65 -2.05
CA PHE A 488 19.56 20.60 -2.46
C PHE A 488 19.14 21.93 -3.09
N ASP A 489 18.21 21.87 -4.04
CA ASP A 489 17.63 23.07 -4.63
C ASP A 489 16.75 23.81 -3.62
N LYS A 490 16.84 25.14 -3.62
CA LYS A 490 16.10 26.04 -2.74
C LYS A 490 15.08 26.89 -3.51
N SER A 491 15.02 26.74 -4.83
CA SER A 491 14.23 27.61 -5.73
C SER A 491 12.72 27.54 -5.50
N THR A 492 12.20 26.36 -5.13
CA THR A 492 10.77 26.13 -4.85
C THR A 492 10.35 26.61 -3.46
N GLY A 493 11.29 26.67 -2.51
CA GLY A 493 10.97 26.88 -1.09
C GLY A 493 10.26 25.70 -0.43
N GLU A 494 10.17 24.53 -1.07
CA GLU A 494 9.50 23.33 -0.58
C GLU A 494 10.49 22.15 -0.42
N MET A 495 10.15 21.22 0.46
CA MET A 495 10.88 19.98 0.72
C MET A 495 9.87 18.88 1.00
N ILE A 496 9.98 17.73 0.33
CA ILE A 496 9.21 16.55 0.72
C ILE A 496 9.89 15.92 1.93
N VAL A 497 9.11 15.72 3.00
CA VAL A 497 9.56 15.13 4.26
C VAL A 497 8.90 13.77 4.44
N ASN A 498 9.70 12.72 4.61
CA ASN A 498 9.23 11.40 5.00
C ASN A 498 9.05 11.39 6.53
N THR A 499 7.82 11.22 7.01
CA THR A 499 7.51 11.39 8.44
C THR A 499 8.09 10.27 9.31
N GLU A 500 8.19 9.05 8.78
CA GLU A 500 8.34 7.80 9.54
C GLU A 500 7.31 7.70 10.68
N TRP A 501 6.04 8.07 10.42
CA TRP A 501 5.03 8.24 11.47
C TRP A 501 4.66 6.96 12.23
N GLY A 502 5.14 5.79 11.82
CA GLY A 502 4.87 4.54 12.54
C GLY A 502 5.33 4.58 14.00
N SER A 503 6.33 5.42 14.31
CA SER A 503 6.88 5.68 15.65
C SER A 503 6.22 6.85 16.41
N PHE A 504 5.15 7.46 15.87
CA PHE A 504 4.37 8.49 16.58
C PHE A 504 3.91 7.97 17.94
N ASP A 505 4.09 8.82 18.97
CA ASP A 505 3.64 8.59 20.34
C ASP A 505 3.99 7.19 20.89
N ASN A 506 5.26 6.78 20.72
CA ASN A 506 5.82 5.60 21.39
C ASN A 506 5.68 5.67 22.91
N SER A 507 5.64 6.88 23.47
CA SER A 507 5.43 7.13 24.90
C SER A 507 3.99 6.96 25.40
N LEU A 508 3.00 6.79 24.50
CA LEU A 508 1.57 6.60 24.79
C LEU A 508 0.92 7.75 25.59
N ARG A 509 1.20 9.00 25.22
CA ARG A 509 0.55 10.23 25.73
C ARG A 509 -0.92 10.34 25.29
N THR A 510 -1.26 9.85 24.09
CA THR A 510 -2.58 10.00 23.45
C THR A 510 -3.10 8.73 22.77
N LEU A 511 -2.22 7.81 22.35
CA LEU A 511 -2.65 6.58 21.69
C LEU A 511 -3.42 5.65 22.65
N PRO A 512 -4.55 5.05 22.21
CA PRO A 512 -5.29 4.10 23.03
C PRO A 512 -4.42 2.87 23.30
N ASN A 513 -4.42 2.38 24.53
CA ASN A 513 -3.61 1.23 24.93
C ASN A 513 -4.44 0.21 25.72
N THR A 514 -5.09 -0.71 25.00
CA THR A 514 -5.82 -1.83 25.61
C THR A 514 -4.85 -2.87 26.17
N SER A 515 -5.38 -3.82 26.94
CA SER A 515 -4.59 -4.99 27.38
C SER A 515 -4.06 -5.81 26.20
N TYR A 516 -4.78 -5.84 25.08
CA TYR A 516 -4.41 -6.53 23.84
C TYR A 516 -3.26 -5.82 23.11
N ASP A 517 -3.28 -4.49 23.03
CA ASP A 517 -2.19 -3.69 22.44
C ASP A 517 -0.89 -3.87 23.24
N ALA A 518 -0.98 -3.85 24.58
CA ALA A 518 0.16 -4.04 25.47
C ALA A 518 0.74 -5.46 25.38
N ALA A 519 -0.11 -6.49 25.23
CA ALA A 519 0.33 -7.87 25.02
C ALA A 519 1.01 -8.04 23.65
N LEU A 520 0.44 -7.48 22.59
CA LEU A 520 1.03 -7.49 21.25
C LEU A 520 2.39 -6.80 21.22
N ASP A 521 2.50 -5.61 21.83
CA ASP A 521 3.76 -4.86 21.88
C ASP A 521 4.86 -5.64 22.59
N LYS A 522 4.56 -6.16 23.79
CA LYS A 522 5.48 -6.94 24.61
C LYS A 522 6.04 -8.16 23.89
N ASP A 523 5.20 -8.87 23.16
CA ASP A 523 5.59 -10.10 22.45
C ASP A 523 6.00 -9.82 20.98
N SER A 524 6.15 -8.55 20.59
CA SER A 524 6.66 -8.13 19.27
C SER A 524 8.20 -8.16 19.19
N VAL A 525 8.73 -8.08 17.97
CA VAL A 525 10.20 -8.06 17.72
C VAL A 525 10.89 -6.86 18.36
N ASN A 526 10.19 -5.73 18.48
CA ASN A 526 10.72 -4.50 19.06
C ASN A 526 9.67 -3.87 20.01
N PRO A 527 9.59 -4.28 21.28
CA PRO A 527 8.66 -3.70 22.25
C PRO A 527 8.94 -2.22 22.51
N GLY A 528 7.88 -1.43 22.77
CA GLY A 528 7.97 0.00 23.08
C GLY A 528 8.32 0.94 21.92
N ILE A 529 8.40 0.43 20.67
CA ILE A 529 8.58 1.26 19.46
C ILE A 529 7.56 0.90 18.37
N GLN A 530 7.38 1.78 17.39
CA GLN A 530 6.38 1.66 16.33
C GLN A 530 4.93 1.60 16.88
N MET A 531 4.63 2.37 17.93
CA MET A 531 3.37 2.23 18.66
C MET A 531 2.15 2.66 17.86
N PHE A 532 2.26 3.68 17.00
CA PHE A 532 1.19 4.05 16.07
C PHE A 532 0.99 2.96 15.00
N GLU A 533 2.07 2.47 14.38
CA GLU A 533 2.00 1.44 13.35
C GLU A 533 1.35 0.14 13.87
N LYS A 534 1.68 -0.27 15.10
CA LYS A 534 1.07 -1.43 15.77
C LYS A 534 -0.45 -1.33 15.96
N ARG A 535 -1.03 -0.13 15.89
CA ARG A 535 -2.48 0.11 16.08
C ARG A 535 -3.24 0.38 14.78
N VAL A 536 -2.51 0.67 13.70
CA VAL A 536 -3.07 1.05 12.40
C VAL A 536 -2.84 -0.02 11.33
N SER A 537 -1.65 -0.62 11.26
CA SER A 537 -1.25 -1.40 10.08
C SER A 537 -1.74 -2.84 10.09
N GLY A 538 -1.97 -3.36 8.89
CA GLY A 538 -2.53 -4.69 8.62
C GLY A 538 -1.61 -5.86 8.99
N MET A 539 -0.38 -5.62 9.44
CA MET A 539 0.43 -6.65 10.09
C MET A 539 -0.09 -7.00 11.49
N PHE A 540 -0.73 -6.05 12.18
CA PHE A 540 -1.04 -6.19 13.61
C PHE A 540 -2.53 -6.36 13.93
N LEU A 541 -3.45 -5.85 13.11
CA LEU A 541 -4.90 -5.88 13.43
C LEU A 541 -5.45 -7.30 13.64
N GLY A 542 -4.98 -8.28 12.85
CA GLY A 542 -5.31 -9.71 13.04
C GLY A 542 -4.88 -10.27 14.39
N GLU A 543 -3.68 -9.91 14.87
CA GLU A 543 -3.18 -10.35 16.17
C GLU A 543 -3.93 -9.68 17.34
N ILE A 544 -4.34 -8.41 17.18
CA ILE A 544 -5.17 -7.70 18.16
C ILE A 544 -6.54 -8.39 18.30
N LEU A 545 -7.18 -8.74 17.17
CA LEU A 545 -8.41 -9.54 17.20
C LEU A 545 -8.17 -10.91 17.86
N ARG A 546 -7.10 -11.61 17.51
CA ARG A 546 -6.76 -12.91 18.10
C ARG A 546 -6.60 -12.83 19.61
N LEU A 547 -5.90 -11.82 20.12
CA LEU A 547 -5.70 -11.61 21.55
C LEU A 547 -7.03 -11.29 22.27
N ALA A 548 -7.93 -10.53 21.65
CA ALA A 548 -9.27 -10.28 22.17
C ALA A 548 -10.13 -11.55 22.24
N LEU A 549 -10.17 -12.35 21.16
CA LEU A 549 -10.91 -13.62 21.13
C LEU A 549 -10.33 -14.65 22.10
N VAL A 550 -9.00 -14.76 22.21
CA VAL A 550 -8.33 -15.63 23.19
C VAL A 550 -8.55 -15.14 24.62
N GLY A 551 -8.72 -13.84 24.85
CA GLY A 551 -9.15 -13.28 26.13
C GLY A 551 -10.52 -13.81 26.54
N LEU A 552 -11.52 -13.70 25.67
CA LEU A 552 -12.86 -14.24 25.88
C LEU A 552 -12.85 -15.77 26.05
N LEU A 553 -12.07 -16.50 25.25
CA LEU A 553 -11.95 -17.97 25.36
C LEU A 553 -11.27 -18.46 26.65
N LYS A 554 -10.55 -17.59 27.37
CA LYS A 554 -9.94 -17.92 28.68
C LYS A 554 -10.89 -17.66 29.85
N ASP A 555 -11.89 -16.80 29.68
CA ASP A 555 -12.88 -16.53 30.71
C ASP A 555 -13.90 -17.69 30.78
N PRO A 556 -14.06 -18.39 31.90
CA PRO A 556 -15.04 -19.48 32.03
C PRO A 556 -16.49 -18.98 32.03
N SER A 557 -16.75 -17.69 32.25
CA SER A 557 -18.10 -17.10 32.22
C SER A 557 -18.59 -16.75 30.81
N VAL A 558 -17.72 -16.81 29.80
CA VAL A 558 -18.05 -16.47 28.41
C VAL A 558 -18.24 -17.72 27.57
N THR A 559 -19.33 -17.77 26.80
CA THR A 559 -19.76 -18.91 25.97
C THR A 559 -19.34 -18.80 24.50
N LEU A 560 -18.28 -18.02 24.20
CA LEU A 560 -17.72 -17.91 22.84
C LEU A 560 -17.13 -19.26 22.40
N PHE A 561 -17.60 -19.76 21.26
CA PHE A 561 -17.26 -21.07 20.68
C PHE A 561 -17.45 -22.26 21.64
N ARG A 562 -18.41 -22.17 22.58
CA ARG A 562 -18.66 -23.19 23.62
C ARG A 562 -20.15 -23.54 23.70
N ASP A 563 -20.49 -24.75 23.27
CA ASP A 563 -21.83 -25.30 23.42
C ASP A 563 -21.88 -26.40 24.47
N ASP A 564 -22.90 -26.38 25.33
CA ASP A 564 -23.17 -27.48 26.27
C ASP A 564 -23.56 -28.76 25.52
N ASN A 565 -24.29 -28.62 24.41
CA ASN A 565 -24.72 -29.72 23.54
C ASN A 565 -25.22 -29.19 22.18
N SER A 566 -25.50 -30.08 21.24
CA SER A 566 -25.98 -29.73 19.91
C SER A 566 -27.34 -29.01 19.85
N ALA A 567 -28.16 -29.02 20.90
CA ALA A 567 -29.44 -28.31 20.89
C ALA A 567 -29.31 -26.81 21.21
N THR A 568 -28.14 -26.33 21.65
CA THR A 568 -27.95 -24.94 22.10
C THR A 568 -27.53 -23.95 21.00
N ASN A 569 -27.41 -24.37 19.73
CA ASN A 569 -27.06 -23.49 18.62
C ASN A 569 -27.88 -23.75 17.33
N ASP A 570 -27.79 -22.82 16.39
CA ASP A 570 -28.49 -22.86 15.09
C ASP A 570 -27.95 -23.91 14.11
N VAL A 571 -26.79 -24.51 14.42
CA VAL A 571 -26.09 -25.49 13.57
C VAL A 571 -26.49 -26.93 13.89
N HIS A 572 -27.14 -27.13 15.04
CA HIS A 572 -27.47 -28.44 15.60
C HIS A 572 -26.25 -29.37 15.78
N SER A 573 -25.09 -28.78 16.13
CA SER A 573 -23.81 -29.50 16.35
C SER A 573 -22.93 -28.73 17.33
N THR A 574 -22.27 -29.41 18.26
CA THR A 574 -21.36 -28.78 19.23
C THR A 574 -20.17 -28.10 18.54
N THR A 575 -19.93 -26.81 18.85
CA THR A 575 -18.75 -26.07 18.38
C THR A 575 -17.46 -26.69 18.93
N GLN A 576 -16.43 -26.83 18.08
CA GLN A 576 -15.13 -27.37 18.48
C GLN A 576 -13.97 -26.62 17.81
N ILE A 577 -13.04 -26.12 18.63
CA ILE A 577 -11.77 -25.53 18.19
C ILE A 577 -10.72 -26.65 18.10
N ALA A 578 -10.11 -26.84 16.94
CA ALA A 578 -9.00 -27.78 16.79
C ALA A 578 -7.78 -27.39 17.66
N GLU A 579 -7.07 -28.38 18.21
CA GLU A 579 -5.83 -28.13 18.97
C GLU A 579 -4.76 -27.41 18.13
N SER A 580 -4.72 -27.71 16.83
CA SER A 580 -3.85 -27.06 15.84
C SER A 580 -4.41 -25.75 15.28
N SER A 581 -5.50 -25.22 15.84
CA SER A 581 -6.13 -23.99 15.35
C SER A 581 -5.14 -22.81 15.39
N PRO A 582 -5.04 -22.00 14.31
CA PRO A 582 -4.24 -20.79 14.30
C PRO A 582 -4.60 -19.80 15.41
N ILE A 583 -5.82 -19.83 15.99
CA ILE A 583 -6.20 -18.93 17.09
C ILE A 583 -5.28 -19.05 18.32
N TRP A 584 -4.70 -20.23 18.54
CA TRP A 584 -3.77 -20.49 19.64
C TRP A 584 -2.33 -20.02 19.36
N LYS A 585 -2.00 -19.71 18.10
CA LYS A 585 -0.67 -19.33 17.65
C LYS A 585 -0.57 -17.81 17.47
N GLN A 586 0.50 -17.20 17.98
CA GLN A 586 0.83 -15.80 17.69
C GLN A 586 0.93 -15.58 16.16
N TRP A 587 0.35 -14.49 15.66
CA TRP A 587 0.21 -14.19 14.23
C TRP A 587 -0.63 -15.21 13.45
N GLY A 588 -1.45 -16.01 14.14
CA GLY A 588 -2.28 -17.03 13.54
C GLY A 588 -3.59 -16.51 12.93
N ILE A 589 -4.02 -15.29 13.26
CA ILE A 589 -5.08 -14.58 12.56
C ILE A 589 -4.45 -13.36 11.87
N ASP A 590 -4.70 -13.19 10.58
CA ASP A 590 -4.28 -12.03 9.81
C ASP A 590 -5.46 -11.08 9.49
N THR A 591 -5.12 -9.91 8.96
CA THR A 591 -6.10 -8.83 8.73
C THR A 591 -7.11 -9.13 7.62
N SER A 592 -6.87 -10.11 6.74
CA SER A 592 -7.86 -10.53 5.74
C SER A 592 -9.12 -11.08 6.40
N PHE A 593 -9.01 -11.70 7.58
CA PHE A 593 -10.16 -12.18 8.33
C PHE A 593 -11.02 -11.03 8.86
N LEU A 594 -10.42 -9.92 9.30
CA LEU A 594 -11.18 -8.72 9.67
C LEU A 594 -11.93 -8.15 8.45
N SER A 595 -11.29 -8.10 7.28
CA SER A 595 -11.95 -7.67 6.03
C SER A 595 -13.11 -8.59 5.64
N ILE A 596 -12.96 -9.92 5.81
CA ILE A 596 -14.04 -10.90 5.60
C ILE A 596 -15.20 -10.65 6.55
N CYS A 597 -14.92 -10.52 7.86
CA CYS A 597 -15.93 -10.20 8.88
C CYS A 597 -16.67 -8.90 8.56
N ALA A 598 -15.95 -7.83 8.20
CA ALA A 598 -16.54 -6.55 7.84
C ALA A 598 -17.47 -6.66 6.62
N GLY A 599 -16.99 -7.30 5.55
CA GLY A 599 -17.72 -7.46 4.28
C GLY A 599 -18.86 -8.49 4.29
N ASP A 600 -18.90 -9.41 5.26
CA ASP A 600 -19.91 -10.47 5.31
C ASP A 600 -21.32 -9.92 5.64
N SER A 601 -22.11 -9.73 4.59
CA SER A 601 -23.53 -9.37 4.65
C SER A 601 -24.46 -10.58 4.45
N SER A 602 -23.94 -11.80 4.50
CA SER A 602 -24.75 -13.00 4.29
C SER A 602 -25.59 -13.35 5.53
N ALA A 603 -26.79 -13.93 5.29
CA ALA A 603 -27.67 -14.36 6.37
C ALA A 603 -26.98 -15.34 7.32
N GLY A 604 -27.06 -15.08 8.63
CA GLY A 604 -26.37 -15.87 9.65
C GLY A 604 -24.84 -15.84 9.58
N LEU A 605 -24.24 -14.82 8.94
CA LEU A 605 -22.79 -14.63 8.76
C LEU A 605 -22.08 -15.89 8.21
N ARG A 606 -22.69 -16.48 7.17
CA ARG A 606 -22.26 -17.73 6.55
C ARG A 606 -20.83 -17.69 6.02
N ILE A 607 -20.34 -16.54 5.53
CA ILE A 607 -18.96 -16.44 5.02
C ILE A 607 -17.98 -16.49 6.19
N THR A 608 -18.22 -15.68 7.23
CA THR A 608 -17.45 -15.63 8.48
C THR A 608 -17.34 -17.02 9.11
N ARG A 609 -18.47 -17.73 9.21
CA ARG A 609 -18.54 -19.10 9.74
C ARG A 609 -17.78 -20.10 8.89
N GLN A 610 -17.91 -20.04 7.56
CA GLN A 610 -17.14 -20.91 6.65
C GLN A 610 -15.64 -20.66 6.70
N THR A 611 -15.21 -19.42 6.96
CA THR A 611 -13.80 -19.07 7.15
C THR A 611 -13.28 -19.55 8.50
N LEU A 612 -14.04 -19.35 9.59
CA LEU A 612 -13.71 -19.88 10.92
C LEU A 612 -13.55 -21.42 10.92
N ASP A 613 -14.42 -22.13 10.19
CA ASP A 613 -14.34 -23.57 9.97
C ASP A 613 -13.07 -23.94 9.17
N LYS A 614 -12.98 -23.51 7.91
CA LYS A 614 -11.94 -23.99 6.97
C LYS A 614 -10.53 -23.53 7.28
N ASP A 615 -10.38 -22.25 7.63
CA ASP A 615 -9.07 -21.59 7.71
C ASP A 615 -8.57 -21.54 9.16
N TYR A 616 -9.51 -21.54 10.13
CA TYR A 616 -9.19 -21.50 11.56
C TYR A 616 -9.48 -22.79 12.32
N GLY A 617 -10.13 -23.80 11.72
CA GLY A 617 -10.40 -25.08 12.38
C GLY A 617 -11.38 -24.97 13.55
N ILE A 618 -12.29 -23.99 13.50
CA ILE A 618 -13.34 -23.75 14.49
C ILE A 618 -14.66 -24.26 13.85
N ASN A 619 -15.00 -25.50 14.15
CA ASN A 619 -16.07 -26.24 13.51
C ASN A 619 -17.43 -25.87 14.13
N ALA A 620 -18.50 -25.92 13.35
CA ALA A 620 -19.89 -25.74 13.80
C ALA A 620 -20.19 -24.41 14.54
N VAL A 621 -19.46 -23.34 14.22
CA VAL A 621 -19.67 -21.98 14.75
C VAL A 621 -21.12 -21.54 14.57
N SER A 622 -21.73 -21.02 15.65
CA SER A 622 -23.08 -20.48 15.64
C SER A 622 -23.15 -19.10 14.95
N ALA A 623 -24.36 -18.67 14.58
CA ALA A 623 -24.55 -17.28 14.12
C ALA A 623 -24.23 -16.24 15.22
N GLU A 624 -24.47 -16.59 16.48
CA GLU A 624 -24.19 -15.75 17.68
C GLU A 624 -22.68 -15.53 17.88
N ASP A 625 -21.89 -16.60 17.79
CA ASP A 625 -20.43 -16.54 17.84
C ASP A 625 -19.86 -15.69 16.69
N ALA A 626 -20.41 -15.86 15.48
CA ALA A 626 -19.99 -15.09 14.32
C ALA A 626 -20.33 -13.60 14.46
N GLU A 627 -21.48 -13.26 15.07
CA GLU A 627 -21.87 -11.89 15.38
C GLU A 627 -20.92 -11.27 16.42
N ALA A 628 -20.51 -12.04 17.44
CA ALA A 628 -19.53 -11.60 18.43
C ALA A 628 -18.16 -11.31 17.80
N VAL A 629 -17.65 -12.22 16.96
CA VAL A 629 -16.39 -12.06 16.24
C VAL A 629 -16.44 -10.86 15.31
N LYS A 630 -17.52 -10.71 14.52
CA LYS A 630 -17.69 -9.59 13.59
C LYS A 630 -17.75 -8.24 14.32
N LEU A 631 -18.43 -8.17 15.47
CA LEU A 631 -18.52 -6.95 16.27
C LEU A 631 -17.13 -6.47 16.74
N ILE A 632 -16.32 -7.38 17.28
CA ILE A 632 -14.96 -7.07 17.76
C ILE A 632 -14.04 -6.73 16.59
N ALA A 633 -14.07 -7.51 15.49
CA ALA A 633 -13.30 -7.25 14.28
C ALA A 633 -13.57 -5.86 13.69
N ASN A 634 -14.85 -5.47 13.61
CA ASN A 634 -15.26 -4.14 13.14
C ASN A 634 -14.76 -3.03 14.06
N ALA A 635 -14.77 -3.22 15.37
CA ALA A 635 -14.26 -2.23 16.33
C ALA A 635 -12.74 -2.02 16.17
N VAL A 636 -11.96 -3.10 16.04
CA VAL A 636 -10.51 -3.04 15.76
C VAL A 636 -10.22 -2.31 14.43
N GLY A 637 -10.92 -2.64 13.36
CA GLY A 637 -10.75 -2.00 12.05
C GLY A 637 -11.17 -0.53 12.03
N LYS A 638 -12.31 -0.18 12.64
CA LYS A 638 -12.75 1.22 12.76
C LYS A 638 -11.78 2.05 13.60
N ARG A 639 -11.21 1.48 14.68
CA ARG A 639 -10.15 2.12 15.46
C ARG A 639 -8.93 2.46 14.61
N ALA A 640 -8.44 1.51 13.80
CA ALA A 640 -7.29 1.69 12.93
C ALA A 640 -7.53 2.81 11.89
N ALA A 641 -8.71 2.84 11.27
CA ALA A 641 -9.08 3.89 10.32
C ALA A 641 -9.21 5.28 10.97
N ARG A 642 -9.79 5.37 12.18
CA ARG A 642 -9.90 6.62 12.93
C ARG A 642 -8.52 7.13 13.42
N LEU A 643 -7.57 6.23 13.67
CA LEU A 643 -6.16 6.58 13.90
C LEU A 643 -5.45 7.02 12.62
N ALA A 644 -5.71 6.40 11.46
CA ALA A 644 -5.18 6.88 10.17
C ALA A 644 -5.62 8.32 9.84
N ALA A 645 -6.84 8.70 10.23
CA ALA A 645 -7.34 10.08 10.13
C ALA A 645 -6.54 11.09 10.97
N VAL A 646 -5.91 10.68 12.09
CA VAL A 646 -5.06 11.55 12.91
C VAL A 646 -3.88 12.07 12.09
N ALA A 647 -3.15 11.16 11.43
CA ALA A 647 -1.98 11.51 10.62
C ALA A 647 -2.34 12.40 9.42
N ILE A 648 -3.42 12.07 8.71
CA ILE A 648 -3.94 12.87 7.60
C ILE A 648 -4.35 14.26 8.08
N GLY A 649 -5.16 14.33 9.15
CA GLY A 649 -5.71 15.57 9.66
C GLY A 649 -4.63 16.52 10.20
N ALA A 650 -3.66 15.99 10.94
CA ALA A 650 -2.53 16.75 11.46
C ALA A 650 -1.72 17.42 10.33
N ILE A 651 -1.40 16.70 9.25
CA ILE A 651 -0.65 17.24 8.11
C ILE A 651 -1.46 18.29 7.34
N VAL A 652 -2.76 18.06 7.14
CA VAL A 652 -3.67 19.02 6.49
C VAL A 652 -3.75 20.35 7.27
N ILE A 653 -3.78 20.27 8.60
CA ILE A 653 -3.77 21.44 9.49
C ILE A 653 -2.40 22.14 9.48
N GLU A 654 -1.32 21.41 9.76
CA GLU A 654 0.01 21.99 10.01
C GLU A 654 0.65 22.61 8.76
N THR A 655 0.34 22.08 7.59
CA THR A 655 0.78 22.67 6.31
C THR A 655 0.05 23.98 5.98
N GLY A 656 -1.08 24.27 6.65
CA GLY A 656 -1.92 25.44 6.42
C GLY A 656 -2.58 25.46 5.03
N ARG A 657 -2.77 24.28 4.42
CA ARG A 657 -3.42 24.13 3.10
C ARG A 657 -4.94 24.25 3.19
N LEU A 658 -5.51 24.07 4.39
CA LEU A 658 -6.94 24.23 4.65
C LEU A 658 -7.29 25.72 4.79
N GLY A 659 -8.16 26.21 3.90
CA GLY A 659 -8.66 27.60 3.94
C GLY A 659 -7.88 28.62 3.11
N THR A 660 -7.15 28.22 2.07
CA THR A 660 -6.53 29.16 1.09
C THR A 660 -7.53 29.86 0.16
N SER A 661 -8.83 29.77 0.46
CA SER A 661 -9.86 30.66 -0.06
C SER A 661 -9.54 32.11 0.31
N LYS A 662 -8.74 32.79 -0.53
CA LYS A 662 -8.72 34.25 -0.56
C LYS A 662 -10.18 34.66 -0.75
N PRO A 663 -10.79 35.46 0.14
CA PRO A 663 -12.04 36.09 -0.22
C PRO A 663 -11.79 36.86 -1.51
N SER A 664 -12.62 36.64 -2.53
CA SER A 664 -12.61 37.41 -3.78
C SER A 664 -13.13 38.82 -3.52
N GLY A 665 -12.41 39.53 -2.64
CA GLY A 665 -12.62 40.91 -2.26
C GLY A 665 -12.07 41.83 -3.32
N THR A 666 -12.59 41.72 -4.54
CA THR A 666 -12.44 42.76 -5.55
C THR A 666 -13.14 44.01 -5.02
N LYS A 667 -12.41 44.82 -4.25
CA LYS A 667 -12.83 46.17 -3.85
C LYS A 667 -12.79 47.10 -5.07
N THR A 668 -13.64 46.82 -6.05
CA THR A 668 -14.10 47.86 -6.98
C THR A 668 -15.24 48.59 -6.31
N THR A 669 -14.94 49.81 -5.89
CA THR A 669 -15.94 50.82 -5.53
C THR A 669 -16.94 50.99 -6.66
N GLU A 670 -18.21 50.69 -6.42
CA GLU A 670 -19.35 51.51 -6.87
C GLU A 670 -20.64 50.99 -6.23
N ALA A 671 -21.43 51.90 -5.65
CA ALA A 671 -22.70 51.55 -5.03
C ALA A 671 -23.81 51.48 -6.11
N LYS A 672 -24.47 50.34 -6.21
CA LYS A 672 -25.83 50.24 -6.77
C LYS A 672 -26.69 49.41 -5.84
N GLU A 673 -27.67 50.09 -5.24
CA GLU A 673 -28.72 49.48 -4.44
C GLU A 673 -29.68 48.67 -5.33
N ASN A 674 -30.41 47.74 -4.70
CA ASN A 674 -31.56 47.01 -5.25
C ASN A 674 -31.28 45.95 -6.33
N LEU A 675 -30.71 44.82 -5.90
CA LEU A 675 -30.99 43.49 -6.43
C LEU A 675 -30.87 42.48 -5.27
N GLU A 676 -31.89 41.65 -5.06
CA GLU A 676 -31.84 40.63 -4.01
C GLU A 676 -30.76 39.57 -4.33
N PRO A 677 -30.01 39.07 -3.33
CA PRO A 677 -29.05 38.00 -3.55
C PRO A 677 -29.80 36.71 -3.91
N ALA A 678 -29.56 36.20 -5.12
CA ALA A 678 -30.13 34.94 -5.57
C ALA A 678 -29.75 33.80 -4.61
N ARG A 679 -30.72 32.95 -4.27
CA ARG A 679 -30.49 31.68 -3.55
C ARG A 679 -29.71 30.70 -4.44
N GLY A 680 -28.39 30.86 -4.49
CA GLY A 680 -27.45 29.85 -4.96
C GLY A 680 -26.91 29.05 -3.78
N THR A 681 -26.91 27.73 -3.88
CA THR A 681 -26.30 26.82 -2.91
C THR A 681 -24.77 26.91 -2.99
N VAL A 682 -24.13 27.52 -2.00
CA VAL A 682 -22.66 27.64 -1.92
C VAL A 682 -22.11 26.42 -1.17
N ASP A 683 -21.90 25.32 -1.89
CA ASP A 683 -21.35 24.06 -1.37
C ASP A 683 -20.35 23.37 -2.33
N GLU A 684 -20.03 23.98 -3.49
CA GLU A 684 -19.01 23.47 -4.42
C GLU A 684 -17.61 23.93 -4.01
N VAL A 685 -16.74 22.96 -3.68
CA VAL A 685 -15.30 23.19 -3.52
C VAL A 685 -14.69 23.40 -4.91
N THR A 686 -13.95 24.49 -5.11
CA THR A 686 -13.27 24.73 -6.40
C THR A 686 -12.02 23.84 -6.52
N GLU A 687 -11.63 23.45 -7.74
CA GLU A 687 -10.42 22.62 -7.94
C GLU A 687 -9.13 23.26 -7.39
N ASP A 688 -9.08 24.59 -7.26
CA ASP A 688 -7.96 25.33 -6.67
C ASP A 688 -7.94 25.25 -5.11
N ASP A 689 -9.06 24.87 -4.48
CA ASP A 689 -9.20 24.65 -3.02
C ASP A 689 -9.07 23.16 -2.63
N VAL A 690 -8.87 22.25 -3.59
CA VAL A 690 -8.75 20.79 -3.32
C VAL A 690 -7.38 20.44 -2.75
N ILE A 691 -7.39 19.75 -1.61
CA ILE A 691 -6.22 19.14 -0.98
C ILE A 691 -6.15 17.69 -1.42
N ASP A 692 -5.33 17.42 -2.44
CA ASP A 692 -5.16 16.07 -2.98
C ASP A 692 -4.19 15.22 -2.13
N ILE A 693 -4.60 13.99 -1.83
CA ILE A 693 -3.84 13.04 -1.00
C ILE A 693 -3.76 11.70 -1.74
N GLY A 694 -2.53 11.25 -2.01
CA GLY A 694 -2.24 9.94 -2.57
C GLY A 694 -2.22 8.90 -1.46
N VAL A 695 -2.96 7.82 -1.62
CA VAL A 695 -2.93 6.68 -0.69
C VAL A 695 -2.66 5.38 -1.43
N ASP A 696 -1.93 4.47 -0.79
CA ASP A 696 -1.61 3.12 -1.29
C ASP A 696 -1.58 2.15 -0.09
N GLY A 697 -1.68 0.85 -0.35
CA GLY A 697 -1.64 -0.20 0.66
C GLY A 697 -2.96 -0.95 0.87
N SER A 698 -2.84 -2.18 1.35
CA SER A 698 -3.94 -3.16 1.37
C SER A 698 -5.12 -2.83 2.29
N LEU A 699 -4.97 -1.95 3.28
CA LEU A 699 -6.10 -1.53 4.12
C LEU A 699 -6.99 -0.57 3.34
N VAL A 700 -6.42 0.50 2.78
CA VAL A 700 -7.20 1.52 2.08
C VAL A 700 -7.77 1.01 0.75
N GLU A 701 -7.11 0.04 0.10
CA GLU A 701 -7.62 -0.59 -1.12
C GLU A 701 -8.69 -1.68 -0.89
N PHE A 702 -8.59 -2.48 0.17
CA PHE A 702 -9.39 -3.71 0.32
C PHE A 702 -10.18 -3.86 1.62
N TYR A 703 -9.92 -3.06 2.66
CA TYR A 703 -10.66 -3.15 3.91
C TYR A 703 -12.01 -2.39 3.77
N PRO A 704 -13.17 -3.05 3.97
CA PRO A 704 -14.47 -2.41 3.80
C PRO A 704 -14.66 -1.17 4.70
N GLU A 705 -15.20 -0.10 4.13
CA GLU A 705 -15.46 1.19 4.82
C GLU A 705 -14.23 1.90 5.41
N PHE A 706 -12.99 1.50 5.09
CA PHE A 706 -11.79 2.11 5.71
C PHE A 706 -11.67 3.62 5.44
N GLU A 707 -11.86 4.05 4.18
CA GLU A 707 -11.90 5.49 3.83
C GLU A 707 -13.11 6.20 4.47
N SER A 708 -14.25 5.52 4.58
CA SER A 708 -15.49 6.03 5.19
C SER A 708 -15.25 6.40 6.66
N TYR A 709 -14.58 5.52 7.42
CA TYR A 709 -14.20 5.76 8.82
C TYR A 709 -13.08 6.81 8.98
N ILE A 710 -12.15 6.92 8.02
CA ILE A 710 -11.19 8.04 7.99
C ILE A 710 -11.95 9.37 7.88
N ARG A 711 -12.87 9.48 6.91
CA ARG A 711 -13.68 10.68 6.67
C ARG A 711 -14.59 11.01 7.85
N GLU A 712 -15.17 10.00 8.51
CA GLU A 712 -15.92 10.16 9.76
C GLU A 712 -15.07 10.89 10.83
N ALA A 713 -13.86 10.41 11.11
CA ALA A 713 -12.98 11.02 12.10
C ALA A 713 -12.45 12.41 11.68
N LEU A 714 -12.16 12.65 10.39
CA LEU A 714 -11.74 13.98 9.91
C LEU A 714 -12.80 15.06 10.19
N ARG A 715 -14.09 14.72 10.04
CA ARG A 715 -15.21 15.66 10.33
C ARG A 715 -15.33 16.02 11.81
N GLU A 716 -14.79 15.20 12.71
CA GLU A 716 -14.82 15.40 14.17
C GLU A 716 -13.66 16.27 14.69
N VAL A 717 -12.67 16.56 13.84
CA VAL A 717 -11.58 17.50 14.11
C VAL A 717 -12.07 18.92 13.81
N PRO A 718 -12.21 19.83 14.80
CA PRO A 718 -12.86 21.14 14.62
C PRO A 718 -12.20 22.04 13.57
N GLU A 719 -10.88 21.93 13.44
CA GLU A 719 -10.05 22.66 12.48
C GLU A 719 -10.30 22.22 11.03
N ILE A 720 -10.87 21.02 10.82
CA ILE A 720 -11.20 20.45 9.51
C ILE A 720 -12.72 20.53 9.28
N GLY A 721 -13.50 19.89 10.16
CA GLY A 721 -14.94 19.83 10.10
C GLY A 721 -15.49 19.22 8.80
N VAL A 722 -16.78 19.41 8.54
CA VAL A 722 -17.46 18.85 7.36
C VAL A 722 -16.98 19.50 6.06
N GLN A 723 -16.70 20.81 6.04
CA GLN A 723 -16.29 21.49 4.81
C GLN A 723 -14.80 21.25 4.48
N GLY A 724 -13.92 21.16 5.47
CA GLY A 724 -12.53 20.77 5.25
C GLY A 724 -12.35 19.30 4.85
N GLU A 725 -13.21 18.39 5.34
CA GLU A 725 -13.19 17.01 4.87
C GLU A 725 -13.64 16.88 3.41
N LYS A 726 -14.64 17.66 2.98
CA LYS A 726 -15.03 17.75 1.56
C LYS A 726 -13.92 18.28 0.65
N SER A 727 -13.04 19.15 1.14
CA SER A 727 -11.91 19.65 0.35
C SER A 727 -10.74 18.65 0.29
N VAL A 728 -10.76 17.55 1.05
CA VAL A 728 -9.74 16.51 1.01
C VAL A 728 -10.11 15.42 -0.01
N ARG A 729 -9.34 15.37 -1.11
CA ARG A 729 -9.44 14.36 -2.17
C ARG A 729 -8.45 13.23 -1.91
N ILE A 730 -8.90 12.21 -1.19
CA ILE A 730 -8.20 10.92 -1.07
C ILE A 730 -8.30 10.19 -2.41
N GLY A 731 -7.18 9.70 -2.94
CA GLY A 731 -7.19 8.91 -4.17
C GLY A 731 -6.04 7.91 -4.24
N ILE A 732 -6.34 6.72 -4.76
CA ILE A 732 -5.36 5.63 -4.89
C ILE A 732 -4.21 6.06 -5.80
N ALA A 733 -2.97 5.94 -5.30
CA ALA A 733 -1.74 6.20 -6.03
C ALA A 733 -1.20 4.88 -6.59
N LYS A 734 -1.36 4.66 -7.90
CA LYS A 734 -0.92 3.41 -8.52
C LYS A 734 0.59 3.40 -8.74
N ASP A 735 1.25 2.41 -8.16
CA ASP A 735 2.68 2.12 -8.34
C ASP A 735 3.65 3.22 -7.86
N GLY A 736 3.52 3.63 -6.59
CA GLY A 736 4.41 4.62 -5.97
C GLY A 736 5.90 4.24 -6.06
N SER A 737 6.26 2.99 -5.79
CA SER A 737 7.65 2.52 -5.81
C SER A 737 8.25 2.35 -7.22
N GLY A 738 7.42 2.32 -8.28
CA GLY A 738 7.86 2.33 -9.68
C GLY A 738 7.79 3.72 -10.31
N VAL A 739 6.57 4.24 -10.49
CA VAL A 739 6.31 5.51 -11.19
C VAL A 739 6.81 6.70 -10.40
N GLY A 740 6.59 6.71 -9.09
CA GLY A 740 7.06 7.77 -8.21
C GLY A 740 8.58 7.87 -8.17
N ALA A 741 9.28 6.73 -8.13
CA ALA A 741 10.73 6.70 -8.16
C ALA A 741 11.32 7.24 -9.48
N ALA A 742 10.68 6.92 -10.61
CA ALA A 742 11.04 7.47 -11.91
C ALA A 742 10.85 8.99 -11.98
N LEU A 743 9.77 9.52 -11.37
CA LEU A 743 9.52 10.96 -11.25
C LEU A 743 10.54 11.67 -10.35
N ILE A 744 11.00 11.03 -9.27
CA ILE A 744 12.05 11.60 -8.40
C ILE A 744 13.41 11.61 -9.13
N ALA A 745 13.69 10.59 -9.95
CA ALA A 745 14.89 10.57 -10.80
C ALA A 745 14.89 11.68 -11.88
N LEU A 746 13.71 12.12 -12.33
CA LEU A 746 13.53 13.32 -13.17
C LEU A 746 13.86 14.61 -12.40
N VAL A 747 13.37 14.75 -11.16
CA VAL A 747 13.68 15.90 -10.30
C VAL A 747 15.18 15.99 -10.04
N ALA A 748 15.81 14.89 -9.63
CA ALA A 748 17.26 14.82 -9.41
C ALA A 748 18.08 15.24 -10.66
N GLY A 749 17.74 14.70 -11.83
CA GLY A 749 18.39 15.05 -13.09
C GLY A 749 18.12 16.49 -13.58
N SER A 750 17.20 17.21 -12.95
CA SER A 750 16.94 18.64 -13.22
C SER A 750 17.80 19.55 -12.35
N VAL A 751 18.10 19.14 -11.12
CA VAL A 751 18.98 19.87 -10.17
C VAL A 751 20.45 19.86 -10.63
N GLU A 752 20.90 18.80 -11.30
CA GLU A 752 22.29 18.64 -11.73
C GLU A 752 22.70 19.40 -13.01
N LYS A 753 21.81 20.17 -13.65
CA LYS A 753 22.22 20.98 -14.80
C LYS A 753 23.11 22.13 -14.30
N PRO A 754 24.42 22.15 -14.64
CA PRO A 754 25.28 23.25 -14.21
C PRO A 754 24.79 24.55 -14.83
N GLU A 755 24.99 25.65 -14.11
CA GLU A 755 24.73 27.00 -14.62
C GLU A 755 25.39 27.18 -15.99
N LYS A 756 24.70 27.89 -16.89
CA LYS A 756 25.27 28.27 -18.18
C LYS A 756 26.53 29.11 -17.92
N LEU A 757 27.70 28.51 -18.09
CA LEU A 757 28.98 29.22 -18.21
C LEU A 757 28.77 30.41 -19.15
N GLY A 758 29.00 31.61 -18.61
CA GLY A 758 28.64 32.86 -19.26
C GLY A 758 29.20 32.94 -20.68
N GLY A 759 28.37 33.42 -21.61
CA GLY A 759 28.83 33.64 -22.98
C GLY A 759 29.98 34.64 -23.00
N TYR A 760 31.15 34.19 -23.44
CA TYR A 760 32.20 35.11 -23.87
C TYR A 760 31.70 35.81 -25.14
N GLU A 761 31.47 37.11 -25.04
CA GLU A 761 31.35 37.96 -26.22
C GLU A 761 32.67 37.91 -26.98
N MET A 762 32.61 37.52 -28.26
CA MET A 762 33.71 37.68 -29.19
C MET A 762 33.72 39.13 -29.69
N VAL A 763 34.80 39.84 -29.39
CA VAL A 763 35.15 41.17 -29.95
C VAL A 763 35.60 41.02 -31.41
#